data_AF-A0A7X9GAD6-F1
#
_entry.id   AF-A0A7X9GAD6-F1
#
_cell.length_a   1.000
_cell.length_b   1.000
_cell.length_c   1.000
_cell.angle_alpha   90.00
_cell.angle_beta   90.00
_cell.angle_gamma   90.00
#
_symmetry.space_group_name_H-M   'P 1'
#
loop_
_entity.id
_entity.type
_entity.pdbx_description
1 polymer ?
#
loop_
_entity_poly.entity_id
_entity_poly.type
_entity_poly.pdbx_seq_one_letter_code
_entity_poly.pdbx_strand_id
1 'polypeptide(L)'
;MNKKIIAFVLATALLAGVIAPAVGAEEEVTIESLQKVIAELVATIASLRSQLGGQTTPVATGLCLTSDLSQGMTSAEVKILQQGLNQNVATQVAAAGAGAAGAETTYFGPLTRTAVVKFQELYAAEVLTPGGLAKGTGFAGPATRAKFNALFCSPVTPPTTTPEEDEAPPAYGSLSVVSYPVSNPVTTVYVGQTYELIAGQYKATGSDMTIKKVSVKTTSATANVFPWQAFTSISVWDGSTKLAELPVTQTNAIENTFAKVYTFDISGLNWKIAKDAKEVLTVKATVVPGVSASLSGKQFTFSLLKDGVVSSDTAKVTYTSVTGADIDSQQVTINDAKQASFTVTAAVDNPKTKTVVGSKSSTSRIELLKFNLKNNSDIAATFNSGTIEATSTMVTTSTMRIVSVELLDGDTLLAAAAPNATGTVTWSNFSLSVAGNTTKTLRVEAIISQLEEDYEGGDSVQISEGPEFSGIDGNSHIASADGSSVVGRAQMIYLSGPVVTLKSDPTFSITGTTEDPRSFGTAKIVFNILAAGNEDIYLATTTNADSNVTPSVTSPNTVTNGFTCTAGADKQINGSWRIVAGNTGVCELTTFIDITTTTAGDLYQVAAKKIYWGITENTLTNEYTGNLSEFITGQEYMSHK
;
A
#
# COMPACT_ATOMS: atom_id res chain seq x y z
N MET A 1 11.54 25.88 -22.79
CA MET A 1 10.07 25.84 -22.96
C MET A 1 9.72 24.64 -23.84
N ASN A 2 8.88 23.73 -23.33
CA ASN A 2 8.09 22.67 -24.00
C ASN A 2 8.67 21.72 -25.09
N LYS A 3 8.74 20.43 -24.70
CA LYS A 3 8.15 19.19 -25.33
C LYS A 3 8.04 19.07 -26.86
N LYS A 4 8.46 17.90 -27.42
CA LYS A 4 7.60 16.77 -27.90
C LYS A 4 8.46 15.61 -28.50
N ILE A 5 8.32 14.38 -27.99
CA ILE A 5 7.62 13.19 -28.57
C ILE A 5 8.31 12.54 -29.81
N ILE A 6 8.62 11.25 -29.70
CA ILE A 6 8.94 10.33 -30.81
C ILE A 6 7.95 9.15 -30.74
N ALA A 7 7.50 8.68 -31.91
CA ALA A 7 6.68 7.48 -32.09
C ALA A 7 7.28 6.60 -33.20
N PHE A 8 7.06 5.29 -33.18
CA PHE A 8 7.39 4.40 -34.30
C PHE A 8 6.44 3.18 -34.35
N VAL A 9 6.03 2.77 -35.55
CA VAL A 9 5.02 1.72 -35.81
C VAL A 9 5.38 0.90 -37.06
N LEU A 10 5.29 -0.43 -36.92
CA LEU A 10 5.12 -1.56 -37.87
C LEU A 10 5.56 -1.51 -39.36
N ALA A 11 6.18 -2.63 -39.81
CA ALA A 11 5.70 -3.55 -40.89
C ALA A 11 6.66 -4.78 -40.99
N THR A 12 6.30 -6.05 -40.72
CA THR A 12 5.48 -7.07 -41.44
C THR A 12 6.00 -7.65 -42.76
N ALA A 13 6.05 -8.99 -42.83
CA ALA A 13 5.99 -9.80 -44.06
C ALA A 13 5.42 -11.22 -43.77
N LEU A 14 4.41 -11.66 -44.54
CA LEU A 14 3.81 -13.02 -44.55
C LEU A 14 4.24 -13.77 -45.84
N LEU A 15 4.08 -15.10 -46.02
CA LEU A 15 2.91 -15.89 -46.51
C LEU A 15 3.43 -17.33 -46.85
N ALA A 16 2.68 -18.45 -46.98
CA ALA A 16 1.26 -18.81 -46.80
C ALA A 16 1.06 -20.35 -46.71
N GLY A 17 -0.11 -20.80 -46.19
CA GLY A 17 -0.81 -22.03 -46.64
C GLY A 17 -0.80 -23.24 -45.68
N VAL A 18 -1.87 -24.06 -45.54
CA VAL A 18 -3.22 -24.09 -46.17
C VAL A 18 -4.24 -24.83 -45.24
N ILE A 19 -5.40 -24.20 -44.93
CA ILE A 19 -6.76 -24.73 -44.61
C ILE A 19 -6.95 -25.98 -43.68
N ALA A 20 -7.41 -25.74 -42.43
CA ALA A 20 -8.51 -26.34 -41.60
C ALA A 20 -8.90 -27.86 -41.63
N PRO A 21 -9.60 -28.42 -40.60
CA PRO A 21 -9.69 -28.09 -39.15
C PRO A 21 -9.59 -29.33 -38.19
N ALA A 22 -9.71 -29.08 -36.88
CA ALA A 22 -10.26 -29.95 -35.79
C ALA A 22 -9.32 -30.37 -34.63
N VAL A 23 -9.94 -30.50 -33.45
CA VAL A 23 -9.42 -30.93 -32.13
C VAL A 23 -8.37 -30.03 -31.50
N GLY A 24 -8.80 -29.19 -30.55
CA GLY A 24 -7.90 -28.55 -29.60
C GLY A 24 -7.39 -29.59 -28.60
N ALA A 25 -6.08 -29.81 -28.59
CA ALA A 25 -5.39 -30.43 -27.46
C ALA A 25 -5.07 -29.35 -26.42
N GLU A 26 -5.23 -29.67 -25.14
CA GLU A 26 -4.77 -28.82 -24.05
C GLU A 26 -3.23 -28.77 -24.10
N GLU A 27 -2.67 -27.57 -24.24
CA GLU A 27 -1.22 -27.39 -24.29
C GLU A 27 -0.67 -27.48 -22.85
N GLU A 28 -0.31 -28.70 -22.43
CA GLU A 28 0.33 -28.92 -21.13
C GLU A 28 1.55 -28.01 -20.97
N VAL A 29 1.60 -27.24 -19.88
CA VAL A 29 2.75 -26.42 -19.52
C VAL A 29 3.89 -27.35 -19.05
N THR A 30 4.63 -27.90 -20.02
CA THR A 30 5.72 -28.82 -19.73
C THR A 30 6.88 -28.07 -19.04
N ILE A 31 7.67 -28.79 -18.24
CA ILE A 31 8.88 -28.25 -17.60
C ILE A 31 9.84 -27.65 -18.63
N GLU A 32 9.87 -28.21 -19.84
CA GLU A 32 10.71 -27.76 -20.96
C GLU A 32 10.27 -26.37 -21.50
N SER A 33 8.95 -26.12 -21.58
CA SER A 33 8.40 -24.79 -21.90
C SER A 33 8.81 -23.73 -20.87
N LEU A 34 8.76 -24.08 -19.57
CA LEU A 34 9.14 -23.18 -18.49
C LEU A 34 10.66 -22.91 -18.48
N GLN A 35 11.48 -23.92 -18.76
CA GLN A 35 12.93 -23.77 -18.91
C GLN A 35 13.28 -22.82 -20.08
N LYS A 36 12.54 -22.89 -21.19
CA LYS A 36 12.71 -21.97 -22.32
C LYS A 36 12.36 -20.52 -21.95
N VAL A 37 11.23 -20.31 -21.26
CA VAL A 37 10.84 -18.99 -20.75
C VAL A 37 11.87 -18.42 -19.77
N ILE A 38 12.44 -19.27 -18.89
CA ILE A 38 13.52 -18.87 -17.97
C ILE A 38 14.77 -18.45 -18.76
N ALA A 39 15.17 -19.20 -19.80
CA ALA A 39 16.32 -18.84 -20.64
C ALA A 39 16.12 -17.51 -21.38
N GLU A 40 14.92 -17.25 -21.92
CA GLU A 40 14.56 -15.99 -22.57
C GLU A 40 14.52 -14.81 -21.58
N LEU A 41 14.02 -15.02 -20.35
CA LEU A 41 14.09 -14.01 -19.29
C LEU A 41 15.53 -13.71 -18.86
N VAL A 42 16.39 -14.73 -18.73
CA VAL A 42 17.81 -14.56 -18.38
C VAL A 42 18.56 -13.78 -19.48
N ALA A 43 18.30 -14.07 -20.75
CA ALA A 43 18.83 -13.31 -21.88
C ALA A 43 18.32 -11.85 -21.88
N THR A 44 17.04 -11.63 -21.56
CA THR A 44 16.45 -10.30 -21.45
C THR A 44 17.05 -9.51 -20.29
N ILE A 45 17.30 -10.14 -19.14
CA ILE A 45 17.98 -9.54 -17.98
C ILE A 45 19.44 -9.20 -18.32
N ALA A 46 20.14 -10.03 -19.09
CA ALA A 46 21.49 -9.72 -19.57
C ALA A 46 21.50 -8.50 -20.52
N SER A 47 20.54 -8.42 -21.45
CA SER A 47 20.34 -7.27 -22.34
C SER A 47 20.03 -5.98 -21.56
N LEU A 48 19.08 -6.04 -20.62
CA LEU A 48 18.72 -4.90 -19.76
C LEU A 48 19.88 -4.47 -18.86
N ARG A 49 20.71 -5.39 -18.36
CA ARG A 49 21.95 -5.05 -17.63
C ARG A 49 22.98 -4.38 -18.54
N SER A 50 23.10 -4.79 -19.80
CA SER A 50 23.93 -4.10 -20.79
C SER A 50 23.41 -2.70 -21.11
N GLN A 51 22.09 -2.46 -21.04
CA GLN A 51 21.49 -1.13 -21.22
C GLN A 51 21.63 -0.25 -19.97
N LEU A 52 21.49 -0.82 -18.76
CA LEU A 52 21.69 -0.09 -17.50
C LEU A 52 23.16 0.21 -17.17
N GLY A 53 24.12 -0.53 -17.74
CA GLY A 53 25.55 -0.21 -17.66
C GLY A 53 26.01 0.95 -18.54
N GLY A 54 25.10 1.53 -19.34
CA GLY A 54 25.42 2.41 -20.46
C GLY A 54 25.48 3.91 -20.21
N GLN A 55 25.61 4.41 -18.96
CA GLN A 55 25.81 5.85 -18.73
C GLN A 55 26.51 6.24 -17.41
N THR A 56 27.76 5.80 -17.22
CA THR A 56 28.76 6.65 -16.52
C THR A 56 30.12 6.51 -17.20
N THR A 57 30.72 7.63 -17.59
CA THR A 57 32.13 7.70 -17.99
C THR A 57 32.98 7.39 -16.75
N PRO A 58 33.84 6.36 -16.74
CA PRO A 58 34.61 6.03 -15.55
C PRO A 58 35.69 7.09 -15.30
N VAL A 59 35.50 7.91 -14.27
CA VAL A 59 36.63 8.58 -13.61
C VAL A 59 37.34 7.51 -12.78
N ALA A 60 38.54 7.10 -13.21
CA ALA A 60 39.29 6.03 -12.57
C ALA A 60 39.89 6.48 -11.23
N THR A 61 39.14 6.32 -10.15
CA THR A 61 39.66 6.35 -8.78
C THR A 61 40.16 4.96 -8.38
N GLY A 62 41.40 4.88 -7.88
CA GLY A 62 42.06 3.62 -7.52
C GLY A 62 41.42 2.92 -6.30
N LEU A 63 41.65 1.62 -6.16
CA LEU A 63 41.22 0.83 -5.01
C LEU A 63 42.18 1.06 -3.84
N CYS A 64 41.98 2.16 -3.12
CA CYS A 64 42.81 2.58 -2.01
C CYS A 64 42.16 2.20 -0.67
N LEU A 65 42.91 1.53 0.21
CA LEU A 65 42.54 1.28 1.60
C LEU A 65 43.21 2.34 2.49
N THR A 66 42.49 2.76 3.54
CA THR A 66 42.93 3.75 4.54
C THR A 66 42.95 3.17 5.95
N SER A 67 42.16 2.15 6.23
CA SER A 67 41.98 1.53 7.55
C SER A 67 42.60 0.13 7.61
N ASP A 68 42.84 -0.37 8.83
CA ASP A 68 43.08 -1.79 9.09
C ASP A 68 41.75 -2.56 9.05
N LEU A 69 41.70 -3.74 8.41
CA LEU A 69 40.46 -4.51 8.26
C LEU A 69 40.58 -5.95 8.80
N SER A 70 39.59 -6.40 9.58
CA SER A 70 39.53 -7.73 10.18
C SER A 70 38.17 -8.42 9.98
N GLN A 71 38.14 -9.75 10.18
CA GLN A 71 36.90 -10.52 10.13
C GLN A 71 35.86 -9.99 11.14
N GLY A 72 34.62 -9.85 10.68
CA GLY A 72 33.51 -9.30 11.46
C GLY A 72 33.23 -7.82 11.20
N MET A 73 34.15 -7.08 10.57
CA MET A 73 33.92 -5.68 10.19
C MET A 73 32.93 -5.54 9.02
N THR A 74 32.15 -4.45 9.03
CA THR A 74 31.31 -4.03 7.90
C THR A 74 31.67 -2.59 7.50
N SER A 75 32.21 -2.38 6.30
CA SER A 75 32.54 -1.04 5.79
C SER A 75 32.64 -0.99 4.26
N ALA A 76 32.70 0.22 3.69
CA ALA A 76 32.97 0.41 2.27
C ALA A 76 34.40 -0.06 1.87
N GLU A 77 35.39 0.11 2.76
CA GLU A 77 36.76 -0.37 2.52
C GLU A 77 36.84 -1.90 2.41
N VAL A 78 35.97 -2.65 3.09
CA VAL A 78 35.88 -4.11 2.88
C VAL A 78 35.45 -4.44 1.45
N LYS A 79 34.53 -3.66 0.86
CA LYS A 79 34.14 -3.85 -0.53
C LYS A 79 35.30 -3.56 -1.49
N ILE A 80 36.07 -2.50 -1.24
CA ILE A 80 37.30 -2.17 -1.97
C ILE A 80 38.33 -3.29 -1.87
N LEU A 81 38.56 -3.84 -0.66
CA LEU A 81 39.44 -4.98 -0.43
C LEU A 81 39.00 -6.21 -1.23
N GLN A 82 37.70 -6.55 -1.22
CA GLN A 82 37.17 -7.66 -2.02
C GLN A 82 37.36 -7.42 -3.54
N GLN A 83 37.13 -6.19 -4.03
CA GLN A 83 37.32 -5.83 -5.43
C GLN A 83 38.78 -6.03 -5.89
N GLY A 84 39.77 -5.65 -5.08
CA GLY A 84 41.18 -5.87 -5.41
C GLY A 84 41.58 -7.35 -5.32
N LEU A 85 41.13 -8.06 -4.27
CA LEU A 85 41.38 -9.50 -4.11
C LEU A 85 40.81 -10.34 -5.26
N ASN A 86 39.67 -9.93 -5.82
CA ASN A 86 39.01 -10.56 -6.96
C ASN A 86 39.70 -10.31 -8.32
N GLN A 87 40.68 -9.39 -8.41
CA GLN A 87 41.43 -9.20 -9.66
C GLN A 87 42.41 -10.34 -9.97
N ASN A 88 42.74 -11.19 -8.99
CA ASN A 88 43.62 -12.33 -9.17
C ASN A 88 42.94 -13.61 -8.68
N VAL A 89 42.83 -14.61 -9.56
CA VAL A 89 42.20 -15.92 -9.28
C VAL A 89 42.84 -16.63 -8.08
N ALA A 90 44.14 -16.41 -7.83
CA ALA A 90 44.82 -16.96 -6.65
C ALA A 90 44.35 -16.36 -5.32
N THR A 91 43.81 -15.14 -5.32
CA THR A 91 43.35 -14.41 -4.13
C THR A 91 41.83 -14.16 -4.12
N GLN A 92 41.10 -14.65 -5.11
CA GLN A 92 39.66 -14.42 -5.27
C GLN A 92 38.86 -14.88 -4.03
N VAL A 93 37.87 -14.06 -3.65
CA VAL A 93 37.03 -14.25 -2.45
C VAL A 93 35.99 -15.35 -2.66
N ALA A 94 35.30 -15.35 -3.79
CA ALA A 94 34.35 -16.39 -4.20
C ALA A 94 34.25 -16.50 -5.73
N ALA A 95 34.01 -17.70 -6.24
CA ALA A 95 33.78 -17.93 -7.68
C ALA A 95 32.38 -17.49 -8.14
N ALA A 96 31.38 -17.58 -7.25
CA ALA A 96 30.01 -17.13 -7.46
C ALA A 96 29.36 -16.78 -6.11
N GLY A 97 28.28 -16.00 -6.13
CA GLY A 97 27.57 -15.56 -4.93
C GLY A 97 28.22 -14.37 -4.22
N ALA A 98 27.88 -14.18 -2.94
CA ALA A 98 28.32 -13.02 -2.16
C ALA A 98 29.85 -12.96 -2.03
N GLY A 99 30.44 -11.83 -2.43
CA GLY A 99 31.89 -11.62 -2.46
C GLY A 99 32.57 -12.01 -3.77
N ALA A 100 31.86 -12.60 -4.75
CA ALA A 100 32.42 -12.83 -6.08
C ALA A 100 32.63 -11.52 -6.86
N ALA A 101 33.37 -11.59 -7.97
CA ALA A 101 33.65 -10.43 -8.83
C ALA A 101 32.33 -9.79 -9.33
N GLY A 102 32.13 -8.50 -9.05
CA GLY A 102 30.88 -7.78 -9.35
C GLY A 102 29.72 -8.04 -8.37
N ALA A 103 29.95 -8.84 -7.32
CA ALA A 103 29.02 -9.15 -6.25
C ALA A 103 29.65 -8.92 -4.86
N GLU A 104 30.60 -7.98 -4.78
CA GLU A 104 31.34 -7.67 -3.54
C GLU A 104 30.43 -7.04 -2.47
N THR A 105 30.62 -7.49 -1.24
CA THR A 105 29.87 -7.05 -0.06
C THR A 105 30.69 -6.09 0.78
N THR A 106 30.02 -5.37 1.69
CA THR A 106 30.68 -4.56 2.72
C THR A 106 31.11 -5.36 3.94
N TYR A 107 30.85 -6.68 4.01
CA TYR A 107 31.11 -7.50 5.21
C TYR A 107 32.35 -8.39 5.07
N PHE A 108 33.24 -8.33 6.06
CA PHE A 108 34.48 -9.11 6.08
C PHE A 108 34.19 -10.48 6.70
N GLY A 109 33.69 -11.40 5.87
CA GLY A 109 33.36 -12.76 6.26
C GLY A 109 34.56 -13.73 6.24
N PRO A 110 34.33 -15.01 6.58
CA PRO A 110 35.36 -16.07 6.52
C PRO A 110 36.00 -16.24 5.13
N LEU A 111 35.24 -16.02 4.05
CA LEU A 111 35.76 -16.05 2.68
C LEU A 111 36.74 -14.90 2.42
N THR A 112 36.39 -13.67 2.82
CA THR A 112 37.28 -12.51 2.74
C THR A 112 38.55 -12.72 3.56
N ARG A 113 38.43 -13.28 4.77
CA ARG A 113 39.60 -13.66 5.59
C ARG A 113 40.51 -14.66 4.86
N THR A 114 39.92 -15.69 4.26
CA THR A 114 40.66 -16.71 3.50
C THR A 114 41.38 -16.11 2.30
N ALA A 115 40.74 -15.20 1.57
CA ALA A 115 41.34 -14.43 0.48
C ALA A 115 42.51 -13.54 0.96
N VAL A 116 42.37 -12.87 2.10
CA VAL A 116 43.46 -12.08 2.70
C VAL A 116 44.64 -12.97 3.12
N VAL A 117 44.40 -14.16 3.70
CA VAL A 117 45.49 -15.13 3.99
C VAL A 117 46.25 -15.48 2.70
N LYS A 118 45.55 -15.85 1.63
CA LYS A 118 46.17 -16.16 0.33
C LYS A 118 46.96 -14.98 -0.24
N PHE A 119 46.44 -13.76 -0.13
CA PHE A 119 47.14 -12.54 -0.57
C PHE A 119 48.41 -12.28 0.25
N GLN A 120 48.34 -12.46 1.57
CA GLN A 120 49.50 -12.32 2.46
C GLN A 120 50.59 -13.37 2.19
N GLU A 121 50.20 -14.60 1.88
CA GLU A 121 51.12 -15.69 1.53
C GLU A 121 51.70 -15.52 0.11
N LEU A 122 50.92 -14.98 -0.84
CA LEU A 122 51.38 -14.62 -2.19
C LEU A 122 52.44 -13.50 -2.17
N TYR A 123 52.35 -12.57 -1.22
CA TYR A 123 53.29 -11.47 -1.02
C TYR A 123 54.04 -11.58 0.32
N ALA A 124 54.43 -12.81 0.68
CA ALA A 124 55.01 -13.11 1.99
C ALA A 124 56.29 -12.30 2.30
N ALA A 125 57.11 -12.01 1.29
CA ALA A 125 58.35 -11.25 1.45
C ALA A 125 58.11 -9.81 1.93
N GLU A 126 57.06 -9.16 1.43
CA GLU A 126 56.73 -7.77 1.78
C GLU A 126 55.70 -7.66 2.92
N VAL A 127 54.88 -8.69 3.15
CA VAL A 127 53.75 -8.62 4.09
C VAL A 127 53.95 -9.44 5.36
N LEU A 128 54.66 -10.58 5.30
CA LEU A 128 54.82 -11.50 6.44
C LEU A 128 56.23 -11.46 7.04
N THR A 129 57.27 -11.48 6.20
CA THR A 129 58.68 -11.46 6.64
C THR A 129 59.04 -10.26 7.52
N PRO A 130 58.58 -9.01 7.26
CA PRO A 130 58.90 -7.86 8.13
C PRO A 130 58.32 -7.96 9.54
N GLY A 131 57.26 -8.77 9.73
CA GLY A 131 56.66 -9.06 11.04
C GLY A 131 57.16 -10.36 11.69
N GLY A 132 58.12 -11.07 11.08
CA GLY A 132 58.57 -12.39 11.54
C GLY A 132 57.51 -13.49 11.41
N LEU A 133 56.50 -13.29 10.56
CA LEU A 133 55.37 -14.21 10.42
C LEU A 133 55.64 -15.29 9.36
N ALA A 134 55.32 -16.54 9.68
CA ALA A 134 55.49 -17.68 8.77
C ALA A 134 54.22 -18.06 7.97
N LYS A 135 53.07 -17.46 8.29
CA LYS A 135 51.74 -17.75 7.67
C LYS A 135 50.86 -16.51 7.64
N GLY A 136 49.89 -16.48 6.72
CA GLY A 136 48.89 -15.41 6.66
C GLY A 136 48.01 -15.36 7.92
N THR A 137 47.77 -14.16 8.44
CA THR A 137 46.90 -13.93 9.61
C THR A 137 45.43 -13.80 9.23
N GLY A 138 45.17 -13.35 7.99
CA GLY A 138 43.83 -12.96 7.53
C GLY A 138 43.37 -11.59 8.05
N PHE A 139 44.27 -10.84 8.69
CA PHE A 139 44.04 -9.46 9.13
C PHE A 139 44.75 -8.50 8.17
N ALA A 140 44.00 -7.64 7.48
CA ALA A 140 44.55 -6.65 6.56
C ALA A 140 45.05 -5.41 7.33
N GLY A 141 46.12 -5.62 8.11
CA GLY A 141 46.83 -4.57 8.84
C GLY A 141 47.80 -3.76 7.95
N PRO A 142 48.68 -2.92 8.54
CA PRO A 142 49.44 -1.91 7.81
C PRO A 142 50.28 -2.44 6.64
N ALA A 143 50.99 -3.57 6.80
CA ALA A 143 51.79 -4.16 5.73
C ALA A 143 50.91 -4.72 4.58
N THR A 144 49.75 -5.29 4.90
CA THR A 144 48.80 -5.77 3.88
C THR A 144 48.16 -4.60 3.13
N ARG A 145 47.75 -3.54 3.83
CA ARG A 145 47.27 -2.29 3.19
C ARG A 145 48.33 -1.65 2.31
N ALA A 146 49.57 -1.54 2.78
CA ALA A 146 50.66 -0.96 2.00
C ALA A 146 50.88 -1.72 0.68
N LYS A 147 50.92 -3.06 0.72
CA LYS A 147 51.07 -3.88 -0.49
C LYS A 147 49.83 -3.85 -1.39
N PHE A 148 48.62 -3.86 -0.81
CA PHE A 148 47.37 -3.75 -1.56
C PHE A 148 47.28 -2.41 -2.31
N ASN A 149 47.56 -1.30 -1.61
CA ASN A 149 47.57 0.03 -2.22
C ASN A 149 48.64 0.11 -3.32
N ALA A 150 49.84 -0.42 -3.11
CA ALA A 150 50.88 -0.45 -4.14
C ALA A 150 50.51 -1.24 -5.41
N LEU A 151 49.50 -2.12 -5.36
CA LEU A 151 49.03 -2.91 -6.51
C LEU A 151 47.78 -2.30 -7.17
N PHE A 152 46.86 -1.73 -6.39
CA PHE A 152 45.50 -1.38 -6.87
C PHE A 152 45.09 0.07 -6.65
N CYS A 153 45.85 0.83 -5.85
CA CYS A 153 45.68 2.28 -5.69
C CYS A 153 46.64 2.96 -6.67
N SER A 154 46.14 3.47 -7.80
CA SER A 154 46.93 4.32 -8.70
C SER A 154 47.46 5.52 -7.91
N PRO A 155 48.79 5.68 -7.78
CA PRO A 155 49.32 6.76 -6.97
C PRO A 155 49.06 8.10 -7.66
N VAL A 156 48.42 9.02 -6.93
CA VAL A 156 48.85 10.41 -7.05
C VAL A 156 50.31 10.43 -6.59
N THR A 157 51.20 10.93 -7.45
CA THR A 157 52.65 10.85 -7.30
C THR A 157 53.08 11.23 -5.87
N PRO A 158 53.96 10.44 -5.20
CA PRO A 158 54.46 10.83 -3.89
C PRO A 158 55.16 12.19 -3.99
N PRO A 159 54.94 13.13 -3.06
CA PRO A 159 55.74 14.34 -3.02
C PRO A 159 57.20 13.93 -2.75
N THR A 160 58.08 14.31 -3.67
CA THR A 160 59.52 14.26 -3.43
C THR A 160 59.83 15.19 -2.27
N THR A 161 60.74 14.78 -1.39
CA THR A 161 61.26 15.64 -0.31
C THR A 161 62.11 16.76 -0.91
N THR A 162 61.45 17.81 -1.36
CA THR A 162 61.98 19.11 -1.79
C THR A 162 61.50 20.13 -0.74
N PRO A 163 62.34 21.08 -0.28
CA PRO A 163 62.09 21.80 0.96
C PRO A 163 60.91 22.75 0.88
N GLU A 164 60.05 22.69 1.91
CA GLU A 164 59.27 23.82 2.44
C GLU A 164 58.64 24.75 1.38
N GLU A 165 57.84 24.17 0.46
CA GLU A 165 57.09 24.96 -0.53
C GLU A 165 55.78 25.47 0.09
N ASP A 166 55.89 26.68 0.64
CA ASP A 166 54.85 27.72 0.78
C ASP A 166 53.45 27.22 1.20
N GLU A 167 53.22 27.15 2.52
CA GLU A 167 51.87 27.12 3.10
C GLU A 167 51.14 28.36 2.57
N ALA A 168 50.17 28.15 1.66
CA ALA A 168 49.46 29.23 0.96
C ALA A 168 49.12 30.36 1.93
N PRO A 169 49.52 31.61 1.65
CA PRO A 169 49.80 32.60 2.68
C PRO A 169 48.60 32.77 3.62
N PRO A 170 48.82 32.73 4.96
CA PRO A 170 47.76 32.54 5.94
C PRO A 170 46.60 33.50 5.70
N ALA A 171 45.49 32.94 5.19
CA ALA A 171 44.38 33.74 4.71
C ALA A 171 43.37 33.91 5.84
N TYR A 172 43.09 35.17 6.17
CA TYR A 172 42.07 35.52 7.15
C TYR A 172 40.68 35.32 6.55
N GLY A 173 39.87 34.52 7.24
CA GLY A 173 38.53 34.17 6.79
C GLY A 173 37.42 34.98 7.45
N SER A 174 36.22 34.87 6.88
CA SER A 174 34.97 35.11 7.58
C SER A 174 33.92 34.06 7.22
N LEU A 175 32.99 33.85 8.15
CA LEU A 175 31.93 32.86 8.02
C LEU A 175 30.59 33.53 8.32
N SER A 176 29.64 33.39 7.39
CA SER A 176 28.26 33.86 7.55
C SER A 176 27.27 32.72 7.47
N VAL A 177 26.08 32.92 8.06
CA VAL A 177 25.01 31.93 8.07
C VAL A 177 23.66 32.58 7.73
N VAL A 178 22.83 31.85 6.97
CA VAL A 178 21.43 32.18 6.69
C VAL A 178 20.54 30.95 6.86
N SER A 179 19.26 31.17 7.17
CA SER A 179 18.26 30.10 7.22
C SER A 179 18.17 29.33 5.90
N TYR A 180 18.01 28.01 5.99
CA TYR A 180 17.85 27.12 4.84
C TYR A 180 16.68 26.14 5.09
N PRO A 181 15.85 25.81 4.08
CA PRO A 181 14.73 24.88 4.26
C PRO A 181 15.23 23.46 4.54
N VAL A 182 14.59 22.78 5.51
CA VAL A 182 14.74 21.32 5.71
C VAL A 182 14.00 20.55 4.61
N SER A 183 14.43 19.32 4.32
CA SER A 183 13.89 18.56 3.18
C SER A 183 12.47 18.03 3.45
N ASN A 184 12.13 17.78 4.71
CA ASN A 184 10.81 17.32 5.15
C ASN A 184 10.36 18.08 6.40
N PRO A 185 9.77 19.28 6.27
CA PRO A 185 9.33 20.08 7.42
C PRO A 185 8.15 19.42 8.13
N VAL A 186 8.26 19.27 9.45
CA VAL A 186 7.25 18.62 10.31
C VAL A 186 6.77 19.55 11.42
N THR A 187 5.47 19.54 11.73
CA THR A 187 4.88 20.23 12.89
C THR A 187 4.59 19.29 14.06
N THR A 188 4.64 17.98 13.81
CA THR A 188 4.46 16.91 14.80
C THR A 188 5.60 15.91 14.65
N VAL A 189 6.18 15.51 15.78
CA VAL A 189 7.22 14.49 15.87
C VAL A 189 6.75 13.36 16.78
N TYR A 190 7.00 12.12 16.36
CA TYR A 190 6.51 10.92 17.04
C TYR A 190 7.65 10.18 17.73
N VAL A 191 7.35 9.50 18.84
CA VAL A 191 8.33 8.76 19.65
C VAL A 191 9.14 7.74 18.83
N GLY A 192 10.41 7.56 19.21
CA GLY A 192 11.34 6.61 18.61
C GLY A 192 11.86 6.98 17.21
N GLN A 193 11.42 8.10 16.63
CA GLN A 193 11.79 8.52 15.28
C GLN A 193 12.78 9.70 15.28
N THR A 194 13.51 9.88 14.17
CA THR A 194 14.46 10.98 13.96
C THR A 194 13.92 11.96 12.92
N TYR A 195 13.96 13.26 13.21
CA TYR A 195 13.40 14.31 12.34
C TYR A 195 14.43 15.37 11.96
N GLU A 196 14.32 15.90 10.75
CA GLU A 196 14.99 17.15 10.35
C GLU A 196 14.20 18.33 10.91
N LEU A 197 14.86 19.18 11.71
CA LEU A 197 14.17 20.22 12.48
C LEU A 197 14.56 21.64 12.04
N ILE A 198 15.82 21.83 11.68
CA ILE A 198 16.37 23.13 11.28
C ILE A 198 17.61 22.94 10.42
N ALA A 199 17.82 23.83 9.44
CA ALA A 199 19.03 23.86 8.64
C ALA A 199 19.55 25.29 8.45
N GLY A 200 20.88 25.43 8.33
CA GLY A 200 21.55 26.69 8.06
C GLY A 200 22.54 26.55 6.90
N GLN A 201 22.48 27.47 5.94
CA GLN A 201 23.48 27.58 4.88
C GLN A 201 24.62 28.47 5.37
N TYR A 202 25.80 27.89 5.48
CA TYR A 202 27.03 28.56 5.87
C TYR A 202 27.85 28.93 4.64
N LYS A 203 28.39 30.16 4.59
CA LYS A 203 29.29 30.61 3.52
C LYS A 203 30.64 31.03 4.10
N ALA A 204 31.72 30.38 3.65
CA ALA A 204 33.09 30.85 3.88
C ALA A 204 33.43 31.98 2.90
N THR A 205 34.19 32.98 3.34
CA THR A 205 34.69 34.07 2.48
C THR A 205 36.13 34.40 2.86
N GLY A 206 36.98 34.73 1.89
CA GLY A 206 38.39 35.09 2.12
C GLY A 206 39.33 33.89 2.24
N SER A 207 38.98 32.91 3.08
CA SER A 207 39.70 31.65 3.34
C SER A 207 38.74 30.46 3.32
N ASP A 208 39.29 29.24 3.22
CA ASP A 208 38.63 28.04 3.71
C ASP A 208 38.32 28.21 5.22
N MET A 209 37.15 27.74 5.66
CA MET A 209 36.72 27.77 7.06
C MET A 209 36.41 26.36 7.54
N THR A 210 36.92 25.96 8.71
CA THR A 210 36.63 24.66 9.34
C THR A 210 35.78 24.88 10.59
N ILE A 211 34.54 24.41 10.60
CA ILE A 211 33.65 24.46 11.76
C ILE A 211 33.95 23.29 12.70
N LYS A 212 34.23 23.59 13.97
CA LYS A 212 34.61 22.62 15.01
C LYS A 212 33.49 22.38 16.02
N LYS A 213 32.63 23.39 16.25
CA LYS A 213 31.49 23.35 17.18
C LYS A 213 30.31 24.13 16.61
N VAL A 214 29.10 23.68 16.87
CA VAL A 214 27.86 24.47 16.77
C VAL A 214 27.04 24.29 18.04
N SER A 215 26.36 25.35 18.49
CA SER A 215 25.44 25.29 19.63
C SER A 215 23.99 25.23 19.15
N VAL A 216 23.25 24.22 19.59
CA VAL A 216 21.82 24.06 19.33
C VAL A 216 21.05 24.40 20.61
N LYS A 217 20.30 25.50 20.59
CA LYS A 217 19.36 25.88 21.66
C LYS A 217 18.06 25.10 21.48
N THR A 218 17.47 24.69 22.59
CA THR A 218 16.13 24.07 22.67
C THR A 218 15.27 24.91 23.61
N THR A 219 14.04 25.17 23.21
CA THR A 219 13.06 25.96 23.98
C THR A 219 11.76 25.18 24.06
N SER A 220 11.35 24.78 25.25
CA SER A 220 9.98 24.29 25.49
C SER A 220 9.02 25.47 25.58
N ALA A 221 7.88 25.35 24.91
CA ALA A 221 6.77 26.30 25.05
C ALA A 221 6.05 26.18 26.41
N THR A 222 6.17 25.04 27.08
CA THR A 222 5.59 24.79 28.42
C THR A 222 6.70 24.81 29.48
N ALA A 223 6.46 25.46 30.61
CA ALA A 223 7.37 25.37 31.77
C ALA A 223 7.38 23.96 32.36
N ASN A 224 8.44 23.62 33.11
CA ASN A 224 8.60 22.32 33.77
C ASN A 224 8.74 21.13 32.80
N VAL A 225 9.34 21.36 31.62
CA VAL A 225 9.60 20.30 30.62
C VAL A 225 11.08 20.35 30.22
N PHE A 226 11.77 19.22 30.34
CA PHE A 226 13.19 19.11 30.03
C PHE A 226 13.42 18.44 28.67
N PRO A 227 14.40 18.90 27.85
CA PRO A 227 14.67 18.30 26.54
C PRO A 227 15.04 16.82 26.58
N TRP A 228 15.75 16.36 27.63
CA TRP A 228 16.13 14.96 27.81
C TRP A 228 14.96 14.04 28.21
N GLN A 229 13.77 14.58 28.45
CA GLN A 229 12.54 13.78 28.54
C GLN A 229 11.93 13.53 27.14
N ALA A 230 12.22 14.40 26.16
CA ALA A 230 11.61 14.39 24.84
C ALA A 230 12.54 13.82 23.75
N PHE A 231 13.85 14.03 23.87
CA PHE A 231 14.85 13.65 22.87
C PHE A 231 15.98 12.82 23.50
N THR A 232 16.53 11.88 22.72
CA THR A 232 17.69 11.05 23.11
C THR A 232 19.00 11.57 22.54
N SER A 233 18.98 12.12 21.33
CA SER A 233 20.15 12.74 20.69
C SER A 233 19.79 13.92 19.79
N ILE A 234 20.75 14.83 19.62
CA ILE A 234 20.77 15.83 18.54
C ILE A 234 22.00 15.54 17.68
N SER A 235 21.82 15.47 16.37
CA SER A 235 22.88 15.20 15.39
C SER A 235 22.91 16.29 14.31
N VAL A 236 24.08 16.48 13.72
CA VAL A 236 24.34 17.47 12.68
C VAL A 236 24.91 16.80 11.44
N TRP A 237 24.40 17.21 10.29
CA TRP A 237 24.58 16.53 9.01
C TRP A 237 24.91 17.51 7.90
N ASP A 238 25.72 17.04 6.95
CA ASP A 238 25.93 17.66 5.64
C ASP A 238 25.40 16.70 4.56
N GLY A 239 24.28 17.07 3.95
CA GLY A 239 23.49 16.17 3.09
C GLY A 239 23.14 14.86 3.81
N SER A 240 23.69 13.74 3.31
CA SER A 240 23.54 12.40 3.89
C SER A 240 24.67 11.99 4.85
N THR A 241 25.65 12.86 5.10
CA THR A 241 26.81 12.58 5.96
C THR A 241 26.56 13.10 7.37
N LYS A 242 26.56 12.21 8.38
CA LYS A 242 26.51 12.61 9.79
C LYS A 242 27.88 13.15 10.21
N LEU A 243 27.95 14.43 10.57
CA LEU A 243 29.18 15.10 11.02
C LEU A 243 29.45 14.82 12.51
N ALA A 244 28.42 14.96 13.34
CA ALA A 244 28.50 14.73 14.79
C ALA A 244 27.13 14.40 15.39
N GLU A 245 27.14 13.84 16.60
CA GLU A 245 25.94 13.53 17.38
C GLU A 245 26.25 13.68 18.88
N LEU A 246 25.30 14.27 19.61
CA LEU A 246 25.39 14.50 21.06
C LEU A 246 24.16 13.91 21.76
N PRO A 247 24.32 13.05 22.77
CA PRO A 247 23.21 12.60 23.61
C PRO A 247 22.57 13.78 24.34
N VAL A 248 21.23 13.85 24.35
CA VAL A 248 20.48 14.87 25.07
C VAL A 248 20.34 14.41 26.52
N THR A 249 21.26 14.86 27.36
CA THR A 249 21.29 14.55 28.81
C THR A 249 21.49 15.84 29.60
N GLN A 250 21.16 15.83 30.89
CA GLN A 250 21.43 16.97 31.77
C GLN A 250 22.92 17.35 31.81
N THR A 251 23.83 16.37 31.77
CA THR A 251 25.29 16.59 31.75
C THR A 251 25.77 17.31 30.49
N ASN A 252 25.12 17.09 29.35
CA ASN A 252 25.45 17.73 28.07
C ASN A 252 24.68 19.04 27.84
N ALA A 253 23.81 19.43 28.77
CA ALA A 253 22.94 20.59 28.65
C ALA A 253 23.49 21.80 29.40
N ILE A 254 23.70 22.91 28.69
CA ILE A 254 23.92 24.22 29.29
C ILE A 254 22.55 24.80 29.65
N GLU A 255 22.28 25.00 30.94
CA GLU A 255 21.01 25.59 31.40
C GLU A 255 20.99 27.11 31.18
N ASN A 256 20.08 27.58 30.33
CA ASN A 256 19.81 29.02 30.18
C ASN A 256 18.57 29.44 30.99
N THR A 257 17.61 28.53 31.16
CA THR A 257 16.41 28.71 32.00
C THR A 257 15.94 27.35 32.47
N PHE A 258 15.94 27.13 33.79
CA PHE A 258 15.52 25.89 34.43
C PHE A 258 14.19 25.36 33.87
N ALA A 259 14.18 24.08 33.50
CA ALA A 259 13.05 23.34 32.98
C ALA A 259 12.31 24.02 31.80
N LYS A 260 13.05 24.79 30.97
CA LYS A 260 12.49 25.46 29.78
C LYS A 260 13.47 25.65 28.62
N VAL A 261 14.69 26.15 28.87
CA VAL A 261 15.62 26.56 27.80
C VAL A 261 17.04 26.02 28.05
N TYR A 262 17.51 25.17 27.15
CA TYR A 262 18.83 24.51 27.26
C TYR A 262 19.59 24.56 25.94
N THR A 263 20.90 24.76 26.02
CA THR A 263 21.80 24.79 24.86
C THR A 263 22.70 23.55 24.86
N PHE A 264 22.88 22.95 23.69
CA PHE A 264 23.67 21.74 23.47
C PHE A 264 24.84 22.07 22.55
N ASP A 265 26.06 21.92 23.07
CA ASP A 265 27.31 22.21 22.36
C ASP A 265 27.80 20.96 21.60
N ILE A 266 27.45 20.88 20.32
CA ILE A 266 27.84 19.77 19.45
C ILE A 266 29.22 20.08 18.88
N SER A 267 30.22 19.31 19.29
CA SER A 267 31.64 19.50 18.96
C SER A 267 32.21 18.32 18.18
N GLY A 268 33.43 18.48 17.65
CA GLY A 268 34.15 17.43 16.91
C GLY A 268 33.81 17.35 15.43
N LEU A 269 33.03 18.31 14.89
CA LEU A 269 32.55 18.30 13.50
C LEU A 269 33.69 18.26 12.47
N ASN A 270 34.74 19.06 12.68
CA ASN A 270 35.83 19.30 11.72
C ASN A 270 35.35 19.55 10.27
N TRP A 271 34.19 20.21 10.13
CA TRP A 271 33.48 20.35 8.87
C TRP A 271 34.07 21.50 8.06
N LYS A 272 34.72 21.16 6.95
CA LYS A 272 35.43 22.11 6.08
C LYS A 272 34.49 22.68 5.02
N ILE A 273 34.39 24.00 4.97
CA ILE A 273 33.76 24.77 3.91
C ILE A 273 34.87 25.45 3.12
N ALA A 274 34.96 25.15 1.82
CA ALA A 274 35.96 25.76 0.94
C ALA A 274 35.71 27.27 0.76
N LYS A 275 36.77 28.02 0.49
CA LYS A 275 36.71 29.46 0.22
C LYS A 275 35.62 29.79 -0.81
N ASP A 276 34.79 30.77 -0.47
CA ASP A 276 33.67 31.27 -1.26
C ASP A 276 32.53 30.25 -1.56
N ALA A 277 32.67 29.00 -1.11
CA ALA A 277 31.63 27.97 -1.19
C ALA A 277 30.53 28.17 -0.14
N LYS A 278 29.43 27.41 -0.34
CA LYS A 278 28.23 27.42 0.49
C LYS A 278 27.82 25.99 0.77
N GLU A 279 27.77 25.61 2.05
CA GLU A 279 27.35 24.28 2.47
C GLU A 279 26.22 24.37 3.49
N VAL A 280 25.43 23.29 3.64
CA VAL A 280 24.22 23.27 4.47
C VAL A 280 24.38 22.32 5.64
N LEU A 281 24.31 22.86 6.85
CA LEU A 281 24.27 22.08 8.07
C LEU A 281 22.81 21.83 8.47
N THR A 282 22.39 20.57 8.48
CA THR A 282 21.05 20.15 8.94
C THR A 282 21.14 19.55 10.33
N VAL A 283 20.33 20.07 11.27
CA VAL A 283 20.16 19.52 12.61
C VAL A 283 18.99 18.53 12.59
N LYS A 284 19.24 17.33 13.12
CA LYS A 284 18.23 16.31 13.36
C LYS A 284 18.17 15.96 14.84
N ALA A 285 16.98 15.67 15.37
CA ALA A 285 16.84 15.14 16.73
C ALA A 285 16.04 13.84 16.75
N THR A 286 16.44 12.94 17.64
CA THR A 286 15.82 11.63 17.87
C THR A 286 14.88 11.74 19.05
N VAL A 287 13.58 11.52 18.86
CA VAL A 287 12.59 11.52 19.95
C VAL A 287 12.79 10.28 20.82
N VAL A 288 12.57 10.38 22.14
CA VAL A 288 12.59 9.21 23.05
C VAL A 288 11.66 8.10 22.55
N PRO A 289 11.96 6.81 22.77
CA PRO A 289 11.15 5.69 22.28
C PRO A 289 9.79 5.54 22.98
N GLY A 290 9.55 6.26 24.07
CA GLY A 290 8.25 6.42 24.70
C GLY A 290 8.23 7.71 25.52
N VAL A 291 7.10 8.41 25.50
CA VAL A 291 6.87 9.61 26.33
C VAL A 291 5.92 9.28 27.47
N SER A 292 6.06 9.98 28.58
CA SER A 292 5.00 10.00 29.60
C SER A 292 3.80 10.81 29.07
N ALA A 293 2.61 10.52 29.59
CA ALA A 293 1.40 11.30 29.29
C ALA A 293 1.54 12.82 29.58
N SER A 294 2.51 13.20 30.42
CA SER A 294 2.89 14.60 30.68
C SER A 294 3.71 15.27 29.56
N LEU A 295 4.25 14.52 28.60
CA LEU A 295 5.02 15.02 27.46
C LEU A 295 4.25 14.99 26.13
N SER A 296 3.24 14.14 25.98
CA SER A 296 2.37 14.16 24.80
C SER A 296 1.67 15.52 24.67
N GLY A 297 1.64 16.07 23.45
CA GLY A 297 1.16 17.41 23.15
C GLY A 297 2.08 18.57 23.59
N LYS A 298 3.27 18.31 24.17
CA LYS A 298 4.24 19.38 24.48
C LYS A 298 4.98 19.82 23.23
N GLN A 299 5.40 21.08 23.22
CA GLN A 299 5.94 21.74 22.03
C GLN A 299 7.34 22.31 22.26
N PHE A 300 8.23 22.10 21.30
CA PHE A 300 9.61 22.57 21.30
C PHE A 300 9.93 23.41 20.06
N THR A 301 10.87 24.35 20.23
CA THR A 301 11.57 25.06 19.15
C THR A 301 13.07 24.84 19.31
N PHE A 302 13.78 24.69 18.19
CA PHE A 302 15.21 24.52 18.11
C PHE A 302 15.83 25.76 17.47
N SER A 303 17.01 26.18 17.90
CA SER A 303 17.74 27.28 17.27
C SER A 303 19.21 26.96 17.06
N LEU A 304 19.75 27.27 15.88
CA LEU A 304 21.19 27.35 15.64
C LEU A 304 21.67 28.73 16.07
N LEU A 305 22.52 28.78 17.10
CA LEU A 305 23.01 30.04 17.67
C LEU A 305 24.17 30.61 16.86
N LYS A 306 24.08 31.86 16.41
CA LYS A 306 25.17 32.51 15.66
C LYS A 306 26.45 32.68 16.49
N ASP A 307 26.30 32.91 17.80
CA ASP A 307 27.41 33.05 18.76
C ASP A 307 27.79 31.71 19.42
N GLY A 308 27.21 30.60 18.93
CA GLY A 308 27.55 29.24 19.34
C GLY A 308 28.51 28.51 18.40
N VAL A 309 28.85 29.12 17.26
CA VAL A 309 29.70 28.50 16.23
C VAL A 309 31.17 28.74 16.54
N VAL A 310 31.95 27.67 16.69
CA VAL A 310 33.41 27.76 16.77
C VAL A 310 34.01 27.25 15.47
N SER A 311 34.82 28.07 14.82
CA SER A 311 35.48 27.75 13.55
C SER A 311 36.93 28.26 13.51
N SER A 312 37.73 27.78 12.56
CA SER A 312 39.04 28.37 12.25
C SER A 312 39.32 28.45 10.76
N ASP A 313 40.13 29.44 10.37
CA ASP A 313 40.62 29.63 9.01
C ASP A 313 41.98 28.94 8.75
N THR A 314 42.56 29.19 7.59
CA THR A 314 43.90 28.69 7.21
C THR A 314 45.02 29.39 7.99
N ALA A 315 44.81 30.64 8.42
CA ALA A 315 45.69 31.37 9.33
C ALA A 315 45.66 30.84 10.78
N LYS A 316 44.89 29.78 11.07
CA LYS A 316 44.71 29.14 12.38
C LYS A 316 44.06 30.06 13.43
N VAL A 317 43.47 31.19 13.01
CA VAL A 317 42.65 32.06 13.86
C VAL A 317 41.39 31.31 14.26
N THR A 318 41.01 31.37 15.54
CA THR A 318 39.76 30.77 16.03
C THR A 318 38.70 31.85 16.21
N TYR A 319 37.55 31.63 15.56
CA TYR A 319 36.37 32.48 15.63
C TYR A 319 35.29 31.79 16.47
N THR A 320 34.61 32.54 17.33
CA THR A 320 33.58 32.03 18.25
C THR A 320 32.17 32.52 17.93
N SER A 321 31.96 33.09 16.74
CA SER A 321 30.66 33.48 16.21
C SER A 321 30.68 33.53 14.68
N VAL A 322 29.48 33.62 14.08
CA VAL A 322 29.29 33.85 12.64
C VAL A 322 28.46 35.10 12.38
N THR A 323 28.64 35.71 11.20
CA THR A 323 27.83 36.84 10.77
C THR A 323 26.46 36.36 10.30
N GLY A 324 25.39 36.92 10.86
CA GLY A 324 24.01 36.54 10.53
C GLY A 324 23.06 36.77 11.71
N ALA A 325 21.96 36.03 11.72
CA ALA A 325 21.05 35.91 12.86
C ALA A 325 21.12 34.49 13.45
N ASP A 326 20.60 34.31 14.65
CA ASP A 326 20.15 32.96 15.07
C ASP A 326 19.14 32.45 14.03
N ILE A 327 19.19 31.16 13.73
CA ILE A 327 18.16 30.50 12.92
C ILE A 327 17.26 29.76 13.89
N ASP A 328 15.96 29.94 13.78
CA ASP A 328 14.96 29.22 14.58
C ASP A 328 14.17 28.22 13.71
N SER A 329 13.79 27.10 14.31
CA SER A 329 12.88 26.13 13.72
C SER A 329 11.43 26.61 13.82
N GLN A 330 10.55 26.03 12.99
CA GLN A 330 9.13 25.99 13.35
C GLN A 330 8.93 25.19 14.66
N GLN A 331 7.81 25.44 15.32
CA GLN A 331 7.44 24.74 16.54
C GLN A 331 7.02 23.29 16.22
N VAL A 332 7.53 22.32 16.98
CA VAL A 332 7.21 20.89 16.83
C VAL A 332 6.51 20.34 18.06
N THR A 333 5.40 19.63 17.85
CA THR A 333 4.62 18.96 18.91
C THR A 333 5.09 17.52 19.07
N ILE A 334 5.40 17.09 20.29
CA ILE A 334 5.70 15.69 20.60
C ILE A 334 4.39 14.93 20.76
N ASN A 335 4.18 13.87 19.97
CA ASN A 335 3.05 12.96 20.13
C ASN A 335 3.53 11.53 20.45
N ASP A 336 2.68 10.77 21.12
CA ASP A 336 2.77 9.31 21.20
C ASP A 336 2.89 8.68 19.81
N ALA A 337 3.40 7.46 19.72
CA ALA A 337 3.59 6.79 18.43
C ALA A 337 2.29 6.82 17.61
N LYS A 338 2.41 7.15 16.32
CA LYS A 338 1.29 7.03 15.39
C LYS A 338 0.68 5.62 15.54
N GLN A 339 -0.63 5.53 15.50
CA GLN A 339 -1.37 4.26 15.52
C GLN A 339 -2.06 4.06 14.18
N ALA A 340 -2.23 2.80 13.77
CA ALA A 340 -3.03 2.47 12.60
C ALA A 340 -4.52 2.77 12.85
N SER A 341 -5.20 3.33 11.84
CA SER A 341 -6.62 3.70 11.93
C SER A 341 -7.39 3.20 10.71
N PHE A 342 -8.62 2.74 10.93
CA PHE A 342 -9.37 1.97 9.94
C PHE A 342 -10.75 2.53 9.67
N THR A 343 -11.30 2.22 8.51
CA THR A 343 -12.71 2.42 8.17
C THR A 343 -13.20 1.17 7.45
N VAL A 344 -14.32 0.63 7.92
CA VAL A 344 -15.04 -0.47 7.26
C VAL A 344 -16.26 0.12 6.56
N THR A 345 -16.50 -0.26 5.31
CA THR A 345 -17.70 0.13 4.54
C THR A 345 -18.22 -1.02 3.70
N ALA A 346 -19.52 -1.05 3.40
CA ALA A 346 -20.06 -1.99 2.42
C ALA A 346 -19.39 -1.76 1.05
N ALA A 347 -19.08 -2.85 0.33
CA ALA A 347 -18.63 -2.74 -1.05
C ALA A 347 -19.79 -2.31 -1.96
N VAL A 348 -19.48 -1.70 -3.11
CA VAL A 348 -20.50 -1.28 -4.09
C VAL A 348 -21.33 -2.47 -4.59
N ASP A 349 -20.69 -3.63 -4.69
CA ASP A 349 -21.22 -4.92 -5.11
C ASP A 349 -21.54 -5.85 -3.92
N ASN A 350 -21.73 -5.31 -2.71
CA ASN A 350 -22.26 -6.05 -1.55
C ASN A 350 -23.57 -6.78 -1.92
N PRO A 351 -23.71 -8.10 -1.67
CA PRO A 351 -24.89 -8.86 -2.01
C PRO A 351 -26.21 -8.16 -1.66
N LYS A 352 -27.03 -7.93 -2.69
CA LYS A 352 -28.43 -7.55 -2.52
C LYS A 352 -29.24 -8.77 -2.10
N THR A 353 -30.47 -8.55 -1.64
CA THR A 353 -31.42 -9.66 -1.49
C THR A 353 -31.57 -10.38 -2.83
N LYS A 354 -31.68 -11.70 -2.82
CA LYS A 354 -31.92 -12.54 -3.99
C LYS A 354 -32.33 -13.95 -3.53
N THR A 355 -32.88 -14.73 -4.45
CA THR A 355 -33.03 -16.17 -4.30
C THR A 355 -31.65 -16.85 -4.39
N VAL A 356 -31.43 -17.83 -3.53
CA VAL A 356 -30.21 -18.65 -3.45
C VAL A 356 -30.59 -20.12 -3.29
N VAL A 357 -29.78 -21.03 -3.86
CA VAL A 357 -30.11 -22.46 -3.96
C VAL A 357 -29.50 -23.26 -2.80
N GLY A 358 -30.37 -23.86 -1.99
CA GLY A 358 -30.01 -24.85 -0.97
C GLY A 358 -30.00 -26.28 -1.53
N SER A 359 -29.54 -27.25 -0.73
CA SER A 359 -29.41 -28.65 -1.14
C SER A 359 -29.96 -29.61 -0.09
N LYS A 360 -30.69 -30.65 -0.53
CA LYS A 360 -31.17 -31.76 0.32
C LYS A 360 -30.14 -32.88 0.48
N SER A 361 -28.97 -32.79 -0.15
CA SER A 361 -27.93 -33.85 -0.16
C SER A 361 -26.53 -33.38 0.21
N SER A 362 -26.34 -32.07 0.41
CA SER A 362 -25.06 -31.43 0.74
C SER A 362 -25.31 -30.13 1.49
N THR A 363 -24.25 -29.52 2.03
CA THR A 363 -24.28 -28.10 2.37
C THR A 363 -24.29 -27.22 1.10
N SER A 364 -24.73 -25.96 1.24
CA SER A 364 -24.63 -24.91 0.21
C SER A 364 -23.74 -23.76 0.71
N ARG A 365 -23.02 -23.09 -0.21
CA ARG A 365 -22.13 -21.95 0.07
C ARG A 365 -22.75 -20.68 -0.50
N ILE A 366 -22.89 -19.63 0.31
CA ILE A 366 -23.65 -18.41 -0.04
C ILE A 366 -22.91 -17.16 0.42
N GLU A 367 -22.56 -16.26 -0.49
CA GLU A 367 -22.00 -14.94 -0.15
C GLU A 367 -23.08 -14.07 0.53
N LEU A 368 -22.81 -13.62 1.76
CA LEU A 368 -23.76 -12.82 2.57
C LEU A 368 -23.34 -11.35 2.71
N LEU A 369 -22.04 -11.05 2.66
CA LEU A 369 -21.51 -9.70 2.81
C LEU A 369 -20.22 -9.53 2.01
N LYS A 370 -20.06 -8.39 1.37
CA LYS A 370 -18.81 -7.93 0.78
C LYS A 370 -18.51 -6.50 1.21
N PHE A 371 -17.31 -6.26 1.71
CA PHE A 371 -16.98 -5.02 2.40
C PHE A 371 -15.53 -4.57 2.13
N ASN A 372 -15.29 -3.28 2.30
CA ASN A 372 -13.97 -2.67 2.19
C ASN A 372 -13.42 -2.40 3.59
N LEU A 373 -12.21 -2.89 3.86
CA LEU A 373 -11.39 -2.54 5.02
C LEU A 373 -10.27 -1.61 4.55
N LYS A 374 -10.39 -0.31 4.87
CA LYS A 374 -9.41 0.71 4.52
C LYS A 374 -8.55 1.07 5.73
N ASN A 375 -7.24 1.10 5.54
CA ASN A 375 -6.29 1.74 6.45
C ASN A 375 -6.13 3.22 6.06
N ASN A 376 -6.37 4.13 6.99
CA ASN A 376 -6.30 5.59 6.80
C ASN A 376 -4.98 6.20 7.30
N SER A 377 -4.03 5.38 7.76
CA SER A 377 -2.72 5.79 8.25
C SER A 377 -1.60 5.27 7.34
N ASP A 378 -0.39 5.79 7.51
CA ASP A 378 0.83 5.28 6.87
C ASP A 378 1.45 4.03 7.55
N ILE A 379 0.80 3.47 8.58
CA ILE A 379 1.29 2.31 9.34
C ILE A 379 0.55 1.04 8.90
N ALA A 380 1.28 0.00 8.53
CA ALA A 380 0.69 -1.32 8.30
C ALA A 380 0.23 -1.98 9.63
N ALA A 381 -0.84 -2.76 9.59
CA ALA A 381 -1.25 -3.60 10.72
C ALA A 381 -1.57 -5.02 10.27
N THR A 382 -1.62 -5.94 11.22
CA THR A 382 -2.09 -7.32 11.00
C THR A 382 -3.18 -7.68 11.99
N PHE A 383 -4.37 -8.02 11.47
CA PHE A 383 -5.48 -8.54 12.24
C PHE A 383 -5.38 -10.06 12.37
N ASN A 384 -5.72 -10.57 13.55
CA ASN A 384 -5.65 -12.00 13.88
C ASN A 384 -6.92 -12.55 14.56
N SER A 385 -7.88 -11.66 14.81
CA SER A 385 -9.17 -11.95 15.42
C SER A 385 -10.24 -11.02 14.86
N GLY A 386 -11.49 -11.48 14.89
CA GLY A 386 -12.64 -10.66 14.51
C GLY A 386 -13.97 -11.31 14.85
N THR A 387 -15.01 -10.49 14.92
CA THR A 387 -16.38 -10.87 15.26
C THR A 387 -17.35 -10.38 14.20
N ILE A 388 -18.44 -11.11 14.00
CA ILE A 388 -19.54 -10.74 13.10
C ILE A 388 -20.83 -11.42 13.59
N GLU A 389 -22.01 -10.88 13.32
CA GLU A 389 -23.27 -11.56 13.65
C GLU A 389 -23.99 -12.05 12.40
N ALA A 390 -24.32 -13.35 12.39
CA ALA A 390 -25.04 -14.01 11.32
C ALA A 390 -26.39 -14.54 11.84
N THR A 391 -27.48 -14.18 11.16
CA THR A 391 -28.85 -14.56 11.55
C THR A 391 -29.54 -15.37 10.47
N SER A 392 -30.54 -16.15 10.88
CA SER A 392 -31.42 -16.89 9.96
C SER A 392 -32.88 -16.74 10.38
N THR A 393 -33.78 -16.40 9.47
CA THR A 393 -35.23 -16.40 9.72
C THR A 393 -35.81 -17.72 9.25
N MET A 394 -36.29 -18.53 10.20
CA MET A 394 -36.84 -19.87 9.98
C MET A 394 -38.36 -19.86 10.00
N VAL A 395 -39.00 -20.61 9.09
CA VAL A 395 -40.44 -20.85 9.14
C VAL A 395 -40.80 -21.97 10.12
N THR A 396 -39.93 -22.97 10.32
CA THR A 396 -40.29 -24.25 10.98
C THR A 396 -39.38 -24.72 12.12
N THR A 397 -38.13 -24.26 12.24
CA THR A 397 -37.14 -24.76 13.22
C THR A 397 -36.60 -23.67 14.15
N SER A 398 -36.07 -24.08 15.31
CA SER A 398 -35.34 -23.22 16.26
C SER A 398 -33.82 -23.30 16.14
N THR A 399 -33.30 -24.11 15.20
CA THR A 399 -31.87 -24.29 14.94
C THR A 399 -31.44 -23.52 13.71
N MET A 400 -30.34 -22.77 13.82
CA MET A 400 -29.84 -21.92 12.74
C MET A 400 -29.32 -22.71 11.54
N ARG A 401 -29.60 -22.25 10.30
CA ARG A 401 -29.11 -22.91 9.07
C ARG A 401 -27.61 -22.72 8.84
N ILE A 402 -27.05 -21.62 9.34
CA ILE A 402 -25.65 -21.26 9.13
C ILE A 402 -24.79 -22.12 10.06
N VAL A 403 -24.06 -23.08 9.48
CA VAL A 403 -23.17 -23.99 10.23
C VAL A 403 -21.72 -23.52 10.27
N SER A 404 -21.33 -22.65 9.34
CA SER A 404 -20.03 -21.97 9.34
C SER A 404 -20.15 -20.62 8.62
N VAL A 405 -19.37 -19.65 9.06
CA VAL A 405 -19.17 -18.39 8.35
C VAL A 405 -17.67 -18.21 8.08
N GLU A 406 -17.36 -18.04 6.81
CA GLU A 406 -16.03 -17.97 6.24
C GLU A 406 -15.69 -16.52 5.86
N LEU A 407 -14.47 -16.09 6.19
CA LEU A 407 -13.90 -14.79 5.83
C LEU A 407 -12.84 -14.99 4.73
N LEU A 408 -12.98 -14.29 3.60
CA LEU A 408 -12.11 -14.44 2.43
C LEU A 408 -11.48 -13.12 1.97
N ASP A 409 -10.24 -13.20 1.49
CA ASP A 409 -9.48 -12.14 0.81
C ASP A 409 -9.18 -12.59 -0.63
N GLY A 410 -9.88 -12.00 -1.59
CA GLY A 410 -10.07 -12.64 -2.89
C GLY A 410 -10.68 -14.02 -2.69
N ASP A 411 -10.04 -15.05 -3.24
CA ASP A 411 -10.48 -16.45 -3.10
C ASP A 411 -9.68 -17.20 -2.01
N THR A 412 -8.86 -16.49 -1.24
CA THR A 412 -8.11 -17.06 -0.11
C THR A 412 -8.97 -17.06 1.15
N LEU A 413 -9.32 -18.24 1.65
CA LEU A 413 -9.94 -18.40 2.97
C LEU A 413 -8.95 -17.96 4.07
N LEU A 414 -9.33 -16.94 4.85
CA LEU A 414 -8.55 -16.46 5.99
C LEU A 414 -8.95 -17.17 7.28
N ALA A 415 -10.25 -17.31 7.52
CA ALA A 415 -10.81 -17.90 8.73
C ALA A 415 -12.20 -18.49 8.46
N ALA A 416 -12.57 -19.49 9.26
CA ALA A 416 -13.92 -20.06 9.29
C ALA A 416 -14.30 -20.35 10.74
N ALA A 417 -15.54 -20.05 11.13
CA ALA A 417 -16.05 -20.34 12.47
C ALA A 417 -17.56 -20.60 12.45
N ALA A 418 -18.03 -21.50 13.31
CA ALA A 418 -19.46 -21.70 13.52
C ALA A 418 -20.04 -20.55 14.37
N PRO A 419 -21.23 -20.04 14.05
CA PRO A 419 -21.93 -19.09 14.92
C PRO A 419 -22.41 -19.76 16.21
N ASN A 420 -22.51 -18.98 17.28
CA ASN A 420 -23.07 -19.42 18.56
C ASN A 420 -24.62 -19.38 18.55
N ALA A 421 -25.25 -19.66 19.70
CA ALA A 421 -26.70 -19.65 19.85
C ALA A 421 -27.37 -18.26 19.67
N THR A 422 -26.60 -17.16 19.66
CA THR A 422 -27.09 -15.79 19.42
C THR A 422 -26.72 -15.27 18.03
N GLY A 423 -26.15 -16.09 17.14
CA GLY A 423 -25.70 -15.66 15.81
C GLY A 423 -24.27 -15.13 15.75
N THR A 424 -23.63 -14.88 16.90
CA THR A 424 -22.26 -14.33 16.96
C THR A 424 -21.24 -15.36 16.50
N VAL A 425 -20.43 -14.98 15.51
CA VAL A 425 -19.27 -15.71 15.01
C VAL A 425 -18.01 -15.06 15.57
N THR A 426 -17.00 -15.86 15.93
CA THR A 426 -15.69 -15.35 16.35
C THR A 426 -14.59 -16.05 15.56
N TRP A 427 -13.94 -15.31 14.67
CA TRP A 427 -12.74 -15.76 13.97
C TRP A 427 -11.50 -15.49 14.83
N SER A 428 -10.56 -16.44 14.82
CA SER A 428 -9.28 -16.34 15.54
C SER A 428 -8.19 -17.08 14.79
N ASN A 429 -6.92 -16.80 15.13
CA ASN A 429 -5.73 -17.47 14.60
C ASN A 429 -5.50 -17.32 13.09
N PHE A 430 -6.06 -16.29 12.45
CA PHE A 430 -5.76 -15.91 11.08
C PHE A 430 -4.68 -14.81 11.02
N SER A 431 -4.27 -14.42 9.81
CA SER A 431 -3.33 -13.31 9.59
C SER A 431 -3.76 -12.47 8.40
N LEU A 432 -4.39 -11.33 8.66
CA LEU A 432 -4.83 -10.36 7.67
C LEU A 432 -3.96 -9.09 7.75
N SER A 433 -2.93 -9.01 6.93
CA SER A 433 -2.07 -7.82 6.86
C SER A 433 -2.65 -6.74 5.94
N VAL A 434 -2.77 -5.52 6.44
CA VAL A 434 -3.27 -4.34 5.72
C VAL A 434 -2.20 -3.26 5.74
N ALA A 435 -1.63 -2.95 4.57
CA ALA A 435 -0.59 -1.93 4.43
C ALA A 435 -1.15 -0.51 4.66
N GLY A 436 -0.29 0.42 5.07
CA GLY A 436 -0.66 1.82 5.25
C GLY A 436 -1.24 2.44 3.97
N ASN A 437 -2.30 3.24 4.09
CA ASN A 437 -3.03 3.90 3.01
C ASN A 437 -3.59 2.96 1.93
N THR A 438 -3.81 1.69 2.24
CA THR A 438 -4.43 0.71 1.32
C THR A 438 -5.85 0.33 1.74
N THR A 439 -6.61 -0.21 0.79
CA THR A 439 -7.94 -0.81 1.01
C THR A 439 -7.91 -2.26 0.55
N LYS A 440 -8.44 -3.17 1.36
CA LYS A 440 -8.79 -4.53 0.96
C LYS A 440 -10.29 -4.66 0.80
N THR A 441 -10.74 -5.40 -0.20
CA THR A 441 -12.16 -5.79 -0.35
C THR A 441 -12.29 -7.26 0.02
N LEU A 442 -12.99 -7.54 1.11
CA LEU A 442 -13.14 -8.86 1.71
C LEU A 442 -14.56 -9.38 1.50
N ARG A 443 -14.71 -10.70 1.48
CA ARG A 443 -16.00 -11.39 1.35
C ARG A 443 -16.29 -12.24 2.58
N VAL A 444 -17.58 -12.39 2.89
CA VAL A 444 -18.10 -13.28 3.92
C VAL A 444 -19.07 -14.25 3.28
N GLU A 445 -18.76 -15.54 3.37
CA GLU A 445 -19.57 -16.63 2.83
C GLU A 445 -20.11 -17.50 3.98
N ALA A 446 -21.39 -17.81 3.97
CA ALA A 446 -22.00 -18.75 4.89
C ALA A 446 -22.08 -20.15 4.26
N ILE A 447 -21.75 -21.16 5.05
CA ILE A 447 -22.07 -22.56 4.78
C ILE A 447 -23.41 -22.86 5.44
N ILE A 448 -24.38 -23.20 4.61
CA ILE A 448 -25.75 -23.54 4.97
C ILE A 448 -25.86 -25.06 5.14
N SER A 449 -26.53 -25.50 6.19
CA SER A 449 -26.84 -26.92 6.44
C SER A 449 -27.54 -27.57 5.25
N GLN A 450 -27.41 -28.89 5.15
CA GLN A 450 -28.32 -29.69 4.34
C GLN A 450 -29.77 -29.39 4.75
N LEU A 451 -30.65 -29.24 3.76
CA LEU A 451 -32.07 -28.96 3.95
C LEU A 451 -32.87 -30.25 4.16
N GLU A 452 -33.96 -30.13 4.92
CA GLU A 452 -34.87 -31.23 5.25
C GLU A 452 -35.65 -31.76 4.04
N GLU A 453 -36.12 -33.01 4.09
CA GLU A 453 -36.85 -33.64 2.97
C GLU A 453 -38.18 -32.93 2.64
N ASP A 454 -38.84 -32.36 3.65
CA ASP A 454 -40.10 -31.61 3.59
C ASP A 454 -39.90 -30.09 3.43
N TYR A 455 -38.67 -29.61 3.22
CA TYR A 455 -38.38 -28.20 3.08
C TYR A 455 -39.09 -27.55 1.87
N GLU A 456 -39.93 -26.53 2.15
CA GLU A 456 -40.77 -25.83 1.15
C GLU A 456 -40.14 -24.54 0.57
N GLY A 457 -39.08 -24.00 1.20
CA GLY A 457 -38.45 -22.73 0.79
C GLY A 457 -38.92 -21.50 1.57
N GLY A 458 -38.21 -20.39 1.38
CA GLY A 458 -38.58 -19.08 1.94
C GLY A 458 -37.86 -18.69 3.24
N ASP A 459 -37.10 -19.59 3.86
CA ASP A 459 -36.14 -19.24 4.92
C ASP A 459 -35.13 -18.19 4.41
N SER A 460 -34.62 -17.35 5.30
CA SER A 460 -33.60 -16.34 4.94
C SER A 460 -32.36 -16.40 5.81
N VAL A 461 -31.22 -15.96 5.26
CA VAL A 461 -29.92 -15.85 5.95
C VAL A 461 -29.26 -14.51 5.65
N GLN A 462 -28.61 -13.90 6.63
CA GLN A 462 -27.90 -12.62 6.49
C GLN A 462 -26.81 -12.42 7.53
N ILE A 463 -25.95 -11.44 7.30
CA ILE A 463 -25.16 -10.78 8.34
C ILE A 463 -25.98 -9.64 8.93
N SER A 464 -26.33 -9.72 10.22
CA SER A 464 -27.14 -8.72 10.95
C SER A 464 -26.30 -7.60 11.59
N GLU A 465 -25.06 -7.90 11.98
CA GLU A 465 -24.09 -6.92 12.47
C GLU A 465 -22.73 -7.21 11.82
N GLY A 466 -22.09 -6.16 11.32
CA GLY A 466 -20.92 -6.25 10.45
C GLY A 466 -19.62 -6.60 11.18
N PRO A 467 -18.53 -6.80 10.42
CA PRO A 467 -17.30 -7.35 10.97
C PRO A 467 -16.52 -6.32 11.78
N GLU A 468 -16.19 -6.67 13.02
CA GLU A 468 -15.19 -6.00 13.83
C GLU A 468 -13.88 -6.80 13.81
N PHE A 469 -12.73 -6.12 13.72
CA PHE A 469 -11.42 -6.76 13.73
C PHE A 469 -10.52 -6.23 14.83
N SER A 470 -9.71 -7.13 15.41
CA SER A 470 -8.66 -6.80 16.37
C SER A 470 -7.32 -7.45 16.00
N GLY A 471 -6.25 -6.71 16.28
CA GLY A 471 -4.90 -7.03 15.81
C GLY A 471 -3.84 -6.12 16.40
N ILE A 472 -2.67 -6.09 15.74
CA ILE A 472 -1.51 -5.30 16.16
C ILE A 472 -0.96 -4.51 14.97
N ASP A 473 -0.58 -3.24 15.20
CA ASP A 473 0.06 -2.39 14.20
C ASP A 473 1.60 -2.50 14.18
N GLY A 474 2.24 -1.92 13.16
CA GLY A 474 3.70 -1.92 13.01
C GLY A 474 4.47 -1.25 14.15
N ASN A 475 3.80 -0.52 15.05
CA ASN A 475 4.35 0.10 16.24
C ASN A 475 3.97 -0.65 17.53
N SER A 476 3.42 -1.87 17.43
CA SER A 476 2.95 -2.71 18.54
C SER A 476 1.74 -2.17 19.33
N HIS A 477 0.94 -1.28 18.74
CA HIS A 477 -0.35 -0.86 19.33
C HIS A 477 -1.47 -1.83 18.93
N ILE A 478 -2.56 -1.81 19.70
CA ILE A 478 -3.79 -2.50 19.31
C ILE A 478 -4.33 -1.83 18.04
N ALA A 479 -4.46 -2.61 16.97
CA ALA A 479 -5.16 -2.20 15.77
C ALA A 479 -6.60 -2.70 15.86
N SER A 480 -7.57 -1.79 15.74
CA SER A 480 -9.00 -2.13 15.74
C SER A 480 -9.70 -1.52 14.53
N ALA A 481 -10.60 -2.28 13.91
CA ALA A 481 -11.46 -1.80 12.84
C ALA A 481 -12.92 -2.14 13.18
N ASP A 482 -13.72 -1.12 13.47
CA ASP A 482 -15.15 -1.23 13.70
C ASP A 482 -15.90 -1.20 12.35
N GLY A 483 -16.69 -2.24 12.12
CA GLY A 483 -17.59 -2.39 11.00
C GLY A 483 -18.99 -2.82 11.41
N SER A 484 -19.38 -2.66 12.67
CA SER A 484 -20.70 -3.04 13.24
C SER A 484 -21.88 -2.66 12.34
N SER A 485 -21.89 -1.42 11.81
CA SER A 485 -22.93 -0.92 10.89
C SER A 485 -22.94 -1.51 9.46
N VAL A 486 -21.95 -2.35 9.09
CA VAL A 486 -21.74 -2.86 7.72
C VAL A 486 -22.39 -4.23 7.55
N VAL A 487 -23.71 -4.22 7.32
CA VAL A 487 -24.55 -5.42 7.28
C VAL A 487 -24.68 -6.06 5.90
N GLY A 488 -25.01 -7.35 5.87
CA GLY A 488 -25.45 -8.07 4.68
C GLY A 488 -26.95 -7.87 4.43
N ARG A 489 -27.45 -8.31 3.26
CA ARG A 489 -28.90 -8.37 3.01
C ARG A 489 -29.39 -9.81 3.03
N ALA A 490 -30.63 -10.02 3.49
CA ALA A 490 -31.32 -11.31 3.49
C ALA A 490 -31.24 -12.02 2.13
N GLN A 491 -30.62 -13.19 2.11
CA GLN A 491 -30.60 -14.13 0.99
C GLN A 491 -31.73 -15.16 1.24
N MET A 492 -32.64 -15.32 0.27
CA MET A 492 -33.84 -16.16 0.42
C MET A 492 -33.56 -17.56 -0.14
N ILE A 493 -33.59 -18.58 0.72
CA ILE A 493 -33.23 -19.95 0.38
C ILE A 493 -34.42 -20.68 -0.25
N TYR A 494 -34.15 -21.36 -1.36
CA TYR A 494 -35.09 -22.25 -2.05
C TYR A 494 -34.32 -23.46 -2.62
N LEU A 495 -35.02 -24.53 -3.01
CA LEU A 495 -34.42 -25.69 -3.70
C LEU A 495 -34.20 -25.43 -5.19
N SER A 496 -35.11 -24.66 -5.79
CA SER A 496 -35.02 -24.12 -7.14
C SER A 496 -35.64 -22.72 -7.15
N GLY A 497 -35.18 -21.83 -8.02
CA GLY A 497 -35.74 -20.48 -8.13
C GLY A 497 -34.99 -19.54 -9.08
N PRO A 498 -35.55 -18.33 -9.32
CA PRO A 498 -35.03 -17.38 -10.28
C PRO A 498 -33.78 -16.64 -9.79
N VAL A 499 -32.71 -16.67 -10.58
CA VAL A 499 -31.59 -15.72 -10.47
C VAL A 499 -31.73 -14.68 -11.58
N VAL A 500 -32.07 -13.44 -11.19
CA VAL A 500 -32.38 -12.34 -12.12
C VAL A 500 -31.18 -11.41 -12.28
N THR A 501 -30.80 -11.14 -13.52
CA THR A 501 -29.78 -10.14 -13.89
C THR A 501 -30.30 -9.24 -15.00
N LEU A 502 -29.82 -7.99 -15.06
CA LEU A 502 -30.14 -7.08 -16.15
C LEU A 502 -29.49 -7.58 -17.45
N LYS A 503 -30.25 -7.60 -18.56
CA LYS A 503 -29.75 -8.00 -19.88
C LYS A 503 -29.20 -6.82 -20.68
N SER A 504 -29.84 -5.66 -20.56
CA SER A 504 -29.53 -4.44 -21.31
C SER A 504 -30.01 -3.22 -20.53
N ASP A 505 -29.41 -2.06 -20.81
CA ASP A 505 -29.82 -0.78 -20.23
C ASP A 505 -31.34 -0.55 -20.36
N PRO A 506 -32.06 -0.20 -19.28
CA PRO A 506 -33.49 0.07 -19.35
C PRO A 506 -33.79 1.33 -20.15
N THR A 507 -34.76 1.23 -21.07
CA THR A 507 -35.16 2.34 -21.94
C THR A 507 -36.47 2.94 -21.47
N PHE A 508 -36.61 4.26 -21.56
CA PHE A 508 -37.87 4.97 -21.38
C PHE A 508 -38.11 5.84 -22.61
N SER A 509 -39.23 5.63 -23.31
CA SER A 509 -39.63 6.44 -24.46
C SER A 509 -40.92 7.20 -24.19
N ILE A 510 -40.96 8.46 -24.63
CA ILE A 510 -42.13 9.33 -24.49
C ILE A 510 -42.82 9.48 -25.85
N THR A 511 -44.15 9.41 -25.83
CA THR A 511 -45.04 9.67 -26.96
C THR A 511 -46.25 10.48 -26.48
N GLY A 512 -47.18 10.79 -27.37
CA GLY A 512 -48.34 11.61 -27.04
C GLY A 512 -49.27 11.81 -28.22
N THR A 513 -50.28 12.67 -28.01
CA THR A 513 -51.18 13.14 -29.09
C THR A 513 -50.63 14.43 -29.71
N THR A 514 -51.33 14.97 -30.72
CA THR A 514 -51.01 16.30 -31.27
C THR A 514 -51.26 17.43 -30.26
N GLU A 515 -52.20 17.25 -29.32
CA GLU A 515 -52.53 18.23 -28.28
C GLU A 515 -51.62 18.08 -27.04
N ASP A 516 -51.23 16.84 -26.73
CA ASP A 516 -50.45 16.47 -25.55
C ASP A 516 -49.27 15.57 -25.98
N PRO A 517 -48.18 16.12 -26.56
CA PRO A 517 -47.12 15.33 -27.21
C PRO A 517 -46.22 14.53 -26.26
N ARG A 518 -46.46 14.61 -24.94
CA ARG A 518 -45.69 13.92 -23.88
C ARG A 518 -46.59 13.25 -22.83
N SER A 519 -47.84 12.95 -23.16
CA SER A 519 -48.81 12.33 -22.25
C SER A 519 -48.54 10.85 -21.97
N PHE A 520 -47.88 10.14 -22.88
CA PHE A 520 -47.66 8.70 -22.81
C PHE A 520 -46.20 8.36 -22.60
N GLY A 521 -45.93 7.43 -21.71
CA GLY A 521 -44.60 6.96 -21.38
C GLY A 521 -44.53 5.45 -21.47
N THR A 522 -43.49 4.90 -22.11
CA THR A 522 -43.25 3.46 -22.15
C THR A 522 -41.84 3.17 -21.66
N ALA A 523 -41.74 2.65 -20.44
CA ALA A 523 -40.52 2.10 -19.88
C ALA A 523 -40.42 0.61 -20.20
N LYS A 524 -39.20 0.13 -20.46
CA LYS A 524 -38.88 -1.24 -20.83
C LYS A 524 -37.60 -1.67 -20.13
N ILE A 525 -37.70 -2.71 -19.32
CA ILE A 525 -36.59 -3.32 -18.56
C ILE A 525 -36.49 -4.78 -19.01
N VAL A 526 -35.29 -5.21 -19.44
CA VAL A 526 -35.07 -6.57 -19.97
C VAL A 526 -34.12 -7.33 -19.06
N PHE A 527 -34.53 -8.52 -18.64
CA PHE A 527 -33.83 -9.40 -17.70
C PHE A 527 -33.35 -10.68 -18.40
N ASN A 528 -32.25 -11.22 -17.89
CA ASN A 528 -31.95 -12.65 -17.97
C ASN A 528 -32.41 -13.28 -16.64
N ILE A 529 -33.24 -14.33 -16.71
CA ILE A 529 -33.74 -15.07 -15.56
C ILE A 529 -33.27 -16.52 -15.70
N LEU A 530 -32.30 -16.92 -14.89
CA LEU A 530 -31.84 -18.31 -14.79
C LEU A 530 -32.76 -19.10 -13.86
N ALA A 531 -33.25 -20.25 -14.31
CA ALA A 531 -33.87 -21.28 -13.47
C ALA A 531 -32.76 -22.04 -12.71
N ALA A 532 -32.35 -21.52 -11.55
CA ALA A 532 -31.33 -22.17 -10.73
C ALA A 532 -31.96 -23.29 -9.88
N GLY A 533 -31.23 -24.38 -9.67
CA GLY A 533 -31.73 -25.58 -8.99
C GLY A 533 -32.03 -26.73 -9.96
N ASN A 534 -32.86 -27.68 -9.52
CA ASN A 534 -33.15 -28.93 -10.25
C ASN A 534 -34.56 -28.97 -10.85
N GLU A 535 -35.40 -27.99 -10.56
CA GLU A 535 -36.79 -27.90 -11.02
C GLU A 535 -36.99 -26.68 -11.93
N ASP A 536 -38.00 -26.78 -12.80
CA ASP A 536 -38.41 -25.66 -13.65
C ASP A 536 -39.02 -24.53 -12.80
N ILE A 537 -38.90 -23.29 -13.27
CA ILE A 537 -39.58 -22.15 -12.66
C ILE A 537 -40.67 -21.59 -13.58
N TYR A 538 -41.74 -21.07 -12.97
CA TYR A 538 -42.91 -20.55 -13.67
C TYR A 538 -43.11 -19.05 -13.40
N LEU A 539 -43.09 -18.28 -14.48
CA LEU A 539 -43.27 -16.83 -14.64
C LEU A 539 -44.74 -16.36 -14.66
N ALA A 540 -45.19 -15.44 -13.79
CA ALA A 540 -46.51 -14.79 -13.96
C ALA A 540 -46.51 -13.73 -15.10
N THR A 541 -47.63 -13.52 -15.81
CA THR A 541 -47.63 -12.71 -17.07
C THR A 541 -48.29 -11.34 -17.05
N THR A 542 -49.39 -11.16 -16.33
CA THR A 542 -50.29 -10.01 -16.61
C THR A 542 -50.88 -9.30 -15.38
N THR A 543 -50.58 -9.76 -14.16
CA THR A 543 -51.18 -9.23 -12.92
C THR A 543 -50.21 -9.07 -11.75
N ASN A 544 -48.91 -9.32 -11.97
CA ASN A 544 -47.98 -9.65 -10.89
C ASN A 544 -46.56 -9.05 -11.03
N ALA A 545 -46.09 -8.73 -12.23
CA ALA A 545 -44.82 -8.02 -12.36
C ALA A 545 -45.06 -6.52 -12.11
N ASP A 546 -44.63 -6.04 -10.94
CA ASP A 546 -44.80 -4.64 -10.56
C ASP A 546 -43.58 -3.80 -10.95
N SER A 547 -43.85 -2.54 -11.25
CA SER A 547 -42.88 -1.45 -11.28
C SER A 547 -43.13 -0.45 -10.14
N ASN A 548 -42.10 0.30 -9.78
CA ASN A 548 -42.23 1.55 -9.04
C ASN A 548 -42.01 2.71 -10.03
N VAL A 549 -42.91 3.69 -10.02
CA VAL A 549 -42.79 4.92 -10.80
C VAL A 549 -42.56 6.10 -9.85
N THR A 550 -41.55 6.91 -10.15
CA THR A 550 -41.18 8.11 -9.39
C THR A 550 -41.26 9.33 -10.32
N PRO A 551 -42.04 10.39 -10.00
CA PRO A 551 -42.98 10.48 -8.88
C PRO A 551 -44.14 9.48 -9.01
N SER A 552 -44.80 9.19 -7.87
CA SER A 552 -45.94 8.27 -7.83
C SER A 552 -47.10 8.78 -8.68
N VAL A 553 -47.48 8.00 -9.70
CA VAL A 553 -48.65 8.29 -10.54
C VAL A 553 -49.93 8.00 -9.77
N THR A 554 -50.84 8.97 -9.72
CA THR A 554 -52.12 8.88 -9.02
C THR A 554 -53.30 9.07 -9.97
N SER A 555 -54.45 8.46 -9.62
CA SER A 555 -55.71 8.62 -10.36
C SER A 555 -56.06 10.10 -10.55
N PRO A 556 -56.46 10.54 -11.76
CA PRO A 556 -56.91 9.72 -12.89
C PRO A 556 -55.81 9.30 -13.89
N ASN A 557 -54.55 9.66 -13.65
CA ASN A 557 -53.42 9.13 -14.42
C ASN A 557 -53.22 7.64 -14.09
N THR A 558 -52.70 6.84 -15.04
CA THR A 558 -52.61 5.38 -14.86
C THR A 558 -51.22 4.82 -15.11
N VAL A 559 -50.95 3.67 -14.50
CA VAL A 559 -49.76 2.83 -14.75
C VAL A 559 -50.26 1.44 -15.08
N THR A 560 -49.83 0.89 -16.20
CA THR A 560 -50.13 -0.49 -16.62
C THR A 560 -48.84 -1.24 -16.85
N ASN A 561 -48.69 -2.40 -16.20
CA ASN A 561 -47.53 -3.27 -16.36
C ASN A 561 -47.87 -4.50 -17.22
N GLY A 562 -46.94 -4.87 -18.10
CA GLY A 562 -46.97 -6.11 -18.87
C GLY A 562 -45.67 -6.88 -18.71
N PHE A 563 -45.74 -8.21 -18.67
CA PHE A 563 -44.57 -9.07 -18.54
C PHE A 563 -44.57 -10.18 -19.59
N THR A 564 -43.48 -10.29 -20.35
CA THR A 564 -43.35 -11.26 -21.44
C THR A 564 -41.95 -11.87 -21.47
N CYS A 565 -41.84 -13.14 -21.86
CA CYS A 565 -40.54 -13.75 -22.15
C CYS A 565 -40.40 -13.96 -23.66
N THR A 566 -39.24 -13.57 -24.19
CA THR A 566 -38.97 -13.45 -25.64
C THR A 566 -38.04 -14.53 -26.18
N ALA A 567 -37.30 -15.21 -25.29
CA ALA A 567 -36.46 -16.37 -25.61
C ALA A 567 -36.24 -17.22 -24.36
N GLY A 568 -35.92 -18.51 -24.53
CA GLY A 568 -35.53 -19.41 -23.42
C GLY A 568 -36.65 -19.73 -22.42
N ALA A 569 -37.92 -19.47 -22.77
CA ALA A 569 -39.08 -19.75 -21.94
C ALA A 569 -40.27 -20.18 -22.81
N ASP A 570 -41.03 -21.18 -22.33
CA ASP A 570 -42.21 -21.71 -23.01
C ASP A 570 -43.49 -21.14 -22.39
N LYS A 571 -44.41 -20.63 -23.22
CA LYS A 571 -45.72 -20.16 -22.75
C LYS A 571 -46.65 -21.33 -22.46
N GLN A 572 -47.17 -21.39 -21.24
CA GLN A 572 -48.06 -22.44 -20.76
C GLN A 572 -49.53 -22.13 -21.04
N ILE A 573 -50.41 -23.13 -20.87
CA ILE A 573 -51.84 -23.02 -21.19
C ILE A 573 -52.53 -22.00 -20.28
N ASN A 574 -52.15 -21.95 -18.99
CA ASN A 574 -52.68 -20.95 -18.06
C ASN A 574 -52.12 -19.53 -18.28
N GLY A 575 -51.24 -19.36 -19.26
CA GLY A 575 -50.60 -18.11 -19.64
C GLY A 575 -49.17 -17.96 -19.15
N SER A 576 -48.77 -18.65 -18.06
CA SER A 576 -47.45 -18.52 -17.41
C SER A 576 -46.26 -18.84 -18.32
N TRP A 577 -45.06 -18.38 -17.94
CA TRP A 577 -43.81 -18.66 -18.66
C TRP A 577 -42.98 -19.71 -17.92
N ARG A 578 -42.84 -20.91 -18.47
CA ARG A 578 -41.95 -21.94 -17.92
C ARG A 578 -40.52 -21.70 -18.41
N ILE A 579 -39.57 -21.59 -17.49
CA ILE A 579 -38.13 -21.67 -17.79
C ILE A 579 -37.64 -23.00 -17.24
N VAL A 580 -37.09 -23.84 -18.13
CA VAL A 580 -36.62 -25.18 -17.78
C VAL A 580 -35.40 -25.10 -16.86
N ALA A 581 -35.29 -26.01 -15.89
CA ALA A 581 -34.17 -26.09 -14.95
C ALA A 581 -32.79 -25.96 -15.65
N GLY A 582 -31.93 -25.09 -15.12
CA GLY A 582 -30.60 -24.80 -15.67
C GLY A 582 -30.58 -23.85 -16.88
N ASN A 583 -31.72 -23.55 -17.51
CA ASN A 583 -31.80 -22.63 -18.65
C ASN A 583 -32.06 -21.18 -18.21
N THR A 584 -31.68 -20.25 -19.08
CA THR A 584 -31.91 -18.81 -18.90
C THR A 584 -32.98 -18.31 -19.85
N GLY A 585 -34.10 -17.85 -19.30
CA GLY A 585 -35.12 -17.10 -20.03
C GLY A 585 -34.75 -15.63 -20.19
N VAL A 586 -35.11 -15.04 -21.32
CA VAL A 586 -35.04 -13.60 -21.55
C VAL A 586 -36.44 -13.03 -21.38
N CYS A 587 -36.64 -12.21 -20.36
CA CYS A 587 -37.95 -11.64 -20.05
C CYS A 587 -37.91 -10.11 -19.96
N GLU A 588 -39.06 -9.48 -20.13
CA GLU A 588 -39.23 -8.05 -20.32
C GLU A 588 -40.41 -7.57 -19.48
N LEU A 589 -40.15 -6.58 -18.63
CA LEU A 589 -41.17 -5.77 -17.97
C LEU A 589 -41.36 -4.50 -18.78
N THR A 590 -42.57 -4.30 -19.27
CA THR A 590 -43.01 -3.06 -19.92
C THR A 590 -43.94 -2.32 -18.96
N THR A 591 -43.65 -1.05 -18.69
CA THR A 591 -44.50 -0.17 -17.89
C THR A 591 -44.99 0.96 -18.77
N PHE A 592 -46.30 1.00 -18.99
CA PHE A 592 -46.98 2.10 -19.67
C PHE A 592 -47.51 3.10 -18.64
N ILE A 593 -47.23 4.38 -18.83
CA ILE A 593 -47.69 5.49 -18.01
C ILE A 593 -48.57 6.38 -18.90
N ASP A 594 -49.75 6.73 -18.40
CA ASP A 594 -50.72 7.59 -19.09
C ASP A 594 -51.10 8.78 -18.21
N ILE A 595 -50.74 9.98 -18.64
CA ILE A 595 -51.09 11.26 -18.00
C ILE A 595 -52.30 11.83 -18.74
N THR A 596 -53.50 11.59 -18.22
CA THR A 596 -54.80 11.84 -18.88
C THR A 596 -55.47 13.15 -18.47
N THR A 597 -54.87 13.90 -17.54
CA THR A 597 -55.42 15.16 -17.03
C THR A 597 -54.33 16.18 -16.77
N THR A 598 -54.72 17.46 -16.65
CA THR A 598 -53.84 18.62 -16.42
C THR A 598 -53.04 18.48 -15.13
N THR A 599 -51.92 17.76 -15.26
CA THR A 599 -50.92 17.48 -14.24
C THR A 599 -49.72 18.34 -14.57
N ALA A 600 -49.16 19.05 -13.58
CA ALA A 600 -47.90 19.76 -13.79
C ALA A 600 -46.84 18.75 -14.25
N GLY A 601 -46.14 19.07 -15.34
CA GLY A 601 -45.17 18.15 -15.92
C GLY A 601 -43.96 17.94 -15.01
N ASP A 602 -43.48 16.69 -14.94
CA ASP A 602 -42.41 16.27 -14.02
C ASP A 602 -41.49 15.24 -14.70
N LEU A 603 -40.34 14.96 -14.08
CA LEU A 603 -39.37 13.95 -14.50
C LEU A 603 -39.74 12.59 -13.92
N TYR A 604 -40.31 11.73 -14.77
CA TYR A 604 -40.68 10.37 -14.42
C TYR A 604 -39.49 9.41 -14.57
N GLN A 605 -39.46 8.39 -13.72
CA GLN A 605 -38.49 7.30 -13.74
C GLN A 605 -39.18 5.99 -13.34
N VAL A 606 -38.77 4.87 -13.93
CA VAL A 606 -39.38 3.56 -13.66
C VAL A 606 -38.32 2.55 -13.22
N ALA A 607 -38.57 1.87 -12.11
CA ALA A 607 -37.76 0.74 -11.64
C ALA A 607 -38.62 -0.54 -11.58
N ALA A 608 -38.00 -1.70 -11.79
CA ALA A 608 -38.64 -2.97 -11.46
C ALA A 608 -38.83 -3.07 -9.93
N LYS A 609 -39.98 -3.58 -9.48
CA LYS A 609 -40.31 -3.71 -8.04
C LYS A 609 -40.38 -5.17 -7.62
N LYS A 610 -41.06 -6.01 -8.42
CA LYS A 610 -41.40 -7.37 -8.04
C LYS A 610 -41.65 -8.27 -9.25
N ILE A 611 -41.23 -9.53 -9.16
CA ILE A 611 -41.63 -10.61 -10.06
C ILE A 611 -42.18 -11.76 -9.20
N TYR A 612 -43.37 -12.28 -9.50
CA TYR A 612 -43.88 -13.49 -8.84
C TYR A 612 -43.49 -14.74 -9.61
N TRP A 613 -43.22 -15.81 -8.88
CA TRP A 613 -42.78 -17.08 -9.43
C TRP A 613 -43.24 -18.28 -8.60
N GLY A 614 -43.05 -19.48 -9.14
CA GLY A 614 -43.25 -20.75 -8.43
C GLY A 614 -42.52 -21.89 -9.12
N ILE A 615 -42.50 -23.07 -8.49
CA ILE A 615 -41.97 -24.34 -9.04
C ILE A 615 -43.05 -25.19 -9.73
N THR A 616 -44.31 -24.77 -9.70
CA THR A 616 -45.43 -25.40 -10.42
C THR A 616 -46.23 -24.36 -11.19
N GLU A 617 -46.87 -24.79 -12.28
CA GLU A 617 -47.60 -23.90 -13.21
C GLU A 617 -48.69 -23.06 -12.53
N ASN A 618 -49.32 -23.60 -11.48
CA ASN A 618 -50.53 -23.04 -10.86
C ASN A 618 -50.31 -22.43 -9.45
N THR A 619 -49.07 -22.37 -8.95
CA THR A 619 -48.78 -21.86 -7.59
C THR A 619 -47.65 -20.83 -7.63
N LEU A 620 -47.99 -19.61 -8.06
CA LEU A 620 -47.05 -18.51 -8.28
C LEU A 620 -47.05 -17.53 -7.09
N THR A 621 -46.82 -18.04 -5.89
CA THR A 621 -46.91 -17.29 -4.62
C THR A 621 -45.59 -16.66 -4.19
N ASN A 622 -44.45 -17.11 -4.72
CA ASN A 622 -43.14 -16.65 -4.27
C ASN A 622 -42.78 -15.30 -4.89
N GLU A 623 -42.11 -14.46 -4.10
CA GLU A 623 -41.80 -13.08 -4.47
C GLU A 623 -40.31 -12.91 -4.72
N TYR A 624 -39.94 -12.43 -5.91
CA TYR A 624 -38.59 -11.94 -6.17
C TYR A 624 -38.62 -10.40 -6.19
N THR A 625 -37.99 -9.78 -5.20
CA THR A 625 -37.84 -8.32 -5.05
C THR A 625 -36.37 -7.87 -5.08
N GLY A 626 -35.45 -8.83 -5.23
CA GLY A 626 -34.10 -8.77 -4.69
C GLY A 626 -33.22 -7.59 -5.11
N ASN A 627 -32.78 -7.59 -6.37
CA ASN A 627 -31.99 -6.53 -7.01
C ASN A 627 -32.83 -5.65 -7.96
N LEU A 628 -34.16 -5.87 -8.01
CA LEU A 628 -35.03 -5.24 -9.01
C LEU A 628 -35.05 -3.71 -8.91
N SER A 629 -34.92 -3.14 -7.71
CA SER A 629 -34.87 -1.68 -7.52
C SER A 629 -33.68 -0.98 -8.18
N GLU A 630 -32.64 -1.74 -8.56
CA GLU A 630 -31.47 -1.22 -9.27
C GLU A 630 -31.66 -1.24 -10.79
N PHE A 631 -32.68 -1.96 -11.28
CA PHE A 631 -33.06 -2.01 -12.69
C PHE A 631 -34.02 -0.85 -13.00
N ILE A 632 -33.43 0.34 -13.12
CA ILE A 632 -34.12 1.62 -13.23
C ILE A 632 -33.81 2.32 -14.57
N THR A 633 -34.80 3.00 -15.14
CA THR A 633 -34.64 3.79 -16.38
C THR A 633 -33.89 5.10 -16.16
N GLY A 634 -33.48 5.74 -17.27
CA GLY A 634 -33.28 7.19 -17.27
C GLY A 634 -34.55 7.94 -16.87
N GLN A 635 -34.40 9.21 -16.52
CA GLN A 635 -35.53 10.11 -16.26
C GLN A 635 -36.05 10.72 -17.56
N GLU A 636 -37.37 10.76 -17.72
CA GLU A 636 -38.04 11.39 -18.86
C GLU A 636 -39.12 12.35 -18.40
N TYR A 637 -39.17 13.54 -19.02
CA TYR A 637 -40.19 14.53 -18.70
C TYR A 637 -41.53 14.16 -19.37
N MET A 638 -42.60 14.13 -18.58
CA MET A 638 -43.96 13.90 -19.07
C MET A 638 -44.89 15.03 -18.61
N SER A 639 -45.85 15.40 -19.45
CA SER A 639 -46.81 16.46 -19.16
C SER A 639 -48.10 16.29 -19.96
N HIS A 640 -49.17 16.92 -19.48
CA HIS A 640 -50.43 17.04 -20.18
C HIS A 640 -50.80 18.54 -20.24
N LYS A 641 -50.68 19.10 -21.44
CA LYS A 641 -50.65 20.51 -21.84
C LYS A 641 -49.39 21.29 -21.45
#